data_AF-A0A7W1MAF5-F1
#
_entry.id   AF-A0A7W1MAF5-F1
#
_cell.length_a   1.000
_cell.length_b   1.000
_cell.length_c   1.000
_cell.angle_alpha   90.00
_cell.angle_beta   90.00
_cell.angle_gamma   90.00
#
_symmetry.space_group_name_H-M   'P 1'
#
loop_
_entity.id
_entity.type
_entity.pdbx_description
1 polymer ?
#
loop_
_entity_poly.entity_id
_entity_poly.type
_entity_poly.pdbx_seq_one_letter_code
_entity_poly.pdbx_strand_id
1 'polypeptide(L)'
;MSGLLSSDASSFTQKPIFREKLESISKPNRFNRFLIVENKKEGVTLSQTNLVRVLWEKFTGLFGHCDMTNKHLVELVTIDFLEKNKNLIDNSNNEQISQLAQRVGLKPSIGTRVRKALHLIDPHKVDQHQLLQDLINDIKGIHKLGNAGPIETITKTFKELHKAELKGFDEILNKINPLGYKPKMVLGANLTSLSPDEIQSRIQKHRSPASLADYNAVALSKGPFDTAVKAKLALQKDVLDKLPLQQRAIMIASIKEEACREVYQKDLQTCVNQGFYDPEIIPFDIENLLGKPTLITQQITTIEQVKKLLTVEVNSYLNAGKLNTDQAHRLTHDAEDISDLYLKCFNKNPEDVFFFVRDLVRIATYQEYYDKSSFNGSDHGSKHIHNNILGALSLHKGMDENHYTIKDKFIEELIHFYHDVGYTVGLASSDFNCCKDHPFIGAKMIECNRDYFLHYLDETSYTILHDCVLCHAIIRPNLSPGQIKDGIHPEMIRAVTSISDACAVTYDRKTQEFWEQTRALVALAKIKSFLILFPEYTKKLGDDIVKGKWQDYDESNPIDVMAYEVYLHVRDELRSMVDGYAIPEEKKGLFRQAIDQQFNAFKANITLGQYGAVLVGLESIPNKEAQNNQNAPTYIPQINLALSIAYGVLKDLYGEDQANDSFKKLVAEFNGDMKDLKTHLGEISQALDDGISSQDVVVATGVAQFKLLGNFVESHQDPHLKGLEDNLGQAIKQIHQVFKQQTASLSARGEVMKSMDVWIAQYKKTKTPPFALFVTESLLPVLSFPEKNDKHSSNLETIRELNRIADLLATKEIDDNNLQALKFSVAIIFMSETEYAFMRGETAITRDTLLNQTLNKTIKGKLL
;
A
#
# COMPACT_ATOMS: atom_id res chain seq x y z
N MET A 1 57.57 20.85 10.38
CA MET A 1 57.91 19.59 9.68
C MET A 1 56.73 19.27 8.78
N SER A 2 56.78 19.20 7.47
CA SER A 2 57.79 19.36 6.41
C SER A 2 56.96 18.99 5.16
N GLY A 3 56.75 19.81 4.15
CA GLY A 3 57.73 20.48 3.29
C GLY A 3 57.50 19.95 1.86
N LEU A 4 57.09 20.81 0.92
CA LEU A 4 57.92 21.30 -0.21
C LEU A 4 57.98 20.28 -1.36
N LEU A 5 57.69 20.59 -2.63
CA LEU A 5 58.28 21.59 -3.53
C LEU A 5 57.25 21.89 -4.65
N SER A 6 56.85 23.11 -5.02
CA SER A 6 57.57 24.23 -5.66
C SER A 6 58.24 23.89 -7.00
N SER A 7 57.73 24.48 -8.10
CA SER A 7 58.56 25.29 -9.02
C SER A 7 57.70 26.05 -10.04
N ASP A 8 57.73 27.37 -9.90
CA ASP A 8 57.38 28.39 -10.88
C ASP A 8 58.21 28.32 -12.17
N ALA A 9 57.64 28.83 -13.27
CA ALA A 9 58.23 29.86 -14.15
C ALA A 9 57.26 30.12 -15.33
N SER A 10 56.46 31.19 -15.30
CA SER A 10 56.68 32.45 -16.06
C SER A 10 57.15 32.22 -17.51
N SER A 11 56.42 32.58 -18.57
CA SER A 11 55.97 33.91 -18.99
C SER A 11 55.33 33.72 -20.38
N PHE A 12 54.19 34.33 -20.74
CA PHE A 12 54.15 35.68 -21.31
C PHE A 12 52.69 36.16 -21.31
N THR A 13 52.53 37.34 -20.74
CA THR A 13 51.38 38.24 -20.82
C THR A 13 51.06 38.66 -22.27
N GLN A 14 49.77 38.78 -22.59
CA GLN A 14 49.11 39.97 -23.18
C GLN A 14 47.97 39.62 -24.17
N LYS A 15 46.71 39.81 -23.74
CA LYS A 15 45.76 40.80 -24.29
C LYS A 15 44.31 40.45 -23.88
N PRO A 16 43.68 41.19 -22.96
CA PRO A 16 42.25 41.06 -22.62
C PRO A 16 41.35 41.78 -23.64
N ILE A 17 41.70 41.76 -24.94
CA ILE A 17 41.00 42.55 -25.98
C ILE A 17 40.02 41.69 -26.78
N PHE A 18 40.18 40.36 -26.77
CA PHE A 18 39.35 39.47 -27.59
C PHE A 18 37.99 39.15 -26.94
N ARG A 19 37.95 39.06 -25.61
CA ARG A 19 36.74 38.72 -24.84
C ARG A 19 35.74 39.89 -24.79
N GLU A 20 36.22 41.11 -24.57
CA GLU A 20 35.37 42.31 -24.61
C GLU A 20 34.86 42.64 -26.02
N LYS A 21 35.64 42.34 -27.09
CA LYS A 21 35.15 42.52 -28.46
C LYS A 21 34.06 41.51 -28.84
N LEU A 22 34.19 40.24 -28.44
CA LEU A 22 33.17 39.22 -28.69
C LEU A 22 31.88 39.47 -27.90
N GLU A 23 31.98 39.90 -26.64
CA GLU A 23 30.81 40.26 -25.83
C GLU A 23 30.11 41.56 -26.29
N SER A 24 30.83 42.44 -27.01
CA SER A 24 30.22 43.63 -27.63
C SER A 24 29.44 43.33 -28.91
N ILE A 25 29.73 42.20 -29.57
CA ILE A 25 29.15 41.77 -30.87
C ILE A 25 27.97 40.81 -30.65
N SER A 26 27.92 40.09 -29.54
CA SER A 26 26.86 39.10 -29.23
C SER A 26 25.52 39.69 -28.77
N LYS A 27 25.37 41.02 -28.72
CA LYS A 27 24.07 41.68 -28.45
C LYS A 27 23.33 41.95 -29.77
N PRO A 28 22.14 41.35 -30.01
CA PRO A 28 21.43 41.40 -31.29
C PRO A 28 21.22 42.82 -31.87
N ASN A 29 21.03 43.81 -31.00
CA ASN A 29 20.73 45.19 -31.42
C ASN A 29 21.97 46.03 -31.84
N ARG A 30 23.21 45.56 -31.65
CA ARG A 30 24.42 46.27 -32.12
C ARG A 30 24.96 45.73 -33.44
N PHE A 31 24.82 44.44 -33.72
CA PHE A 31 25.20 43.84 -35.00
C PHE A 31 24.41 44.45 -36.17
N ASN A 32 23.10 44.66 -35.97
CA ASN A 32 22.24 45.36 -36.93
C ASN A 32 22.60 46.84 -37.12
N ARG A 33 23.12 47.53 -36.09
CA ARG A 33 23.61 48.93 -36.23
C ARG A 33 24.95 49.00 -36.96
N PHE A 34 25.84 48.02 -36.79
CA PHE A 34 27.12 47.97 -37.50
C PHE A 34 26.90 47.78 -39.01
N LEU A 35 25.93 46.95 -39.40
CA LEU A 35 25.52 46.71 -40.80
C LEU A 35 24.83 47.92 -41.46
N ILE A 36 24.18 48.80 -40.69
CA ILE A 36 23.51 50.00 -41.20
C ILE A 36 24.48 51.19 -41.33
N VAL A 37 25.51 51.28 -40.48
CA VAL A 37 26.47 52.41 -40.49
C VAL A 37 27.50 52.29 -41.62
N GLU A 38 27.92 51.08 -42.03
CA GLU A 38 28.83 50.93 -43.18
C GLU A 38 28.13 51.04 -44.54
N ASN A 39 26.87 50.61 -44.66
CA ASN A 39 26.09 50.76 -45.90
C ASN A 39 25.86 52.23 -46.31
N LYS A 40 25.91 53.17 -45.35
CA LYS A 40 25.79 54.61 -45.64
C LYS A 40 27.11 55.27 -46.07
N LYS A 41 28.26 54.62 -45.87
CA LYS A 41 29.58 55.22 -46.19
C LYS A 41 30.07 54.94 -47.61
N GLU A 42 29.58 53.91 -48.30
CA GLU A 42 30.07 53.55 -49.64
C GLU A 42 29.05 53.70 -50.77
N GLY A 43 27.78 54.01 -50.50
CA GLY A 43 26.82 54.36 -51.57
C GLY A 43 26.58 53.28 -52.63
N VAL A 44 26.80 51.99 -52.30
CA VAL A 44 26.53 50.87 -53.20
C VAL A 44 25.49 49.94 -52.59
N THR A 45 24.33 49.81 -53.24
CA THR A 45 23.35 48.74 -52.96
C THR A 45 23.88 47.41 -53.49
N LEU A 46 24.38 46.55 -52.60
CA LEU A 46 24.75 45.17 -52.93
C LEU A 46 23.50 44.27 -52.91
N SER A 47 23.33 43.43 -53.94
CA SER A 47 22.33 42.36 -53.91
C SER A 47 22.66 41.35 -52.80
N GLN A 48 21.63 40.72 -52.22
CA GLN A 48 21.76 39.77 -51.09
C GLN A 48 22.77 38.64 -51.35
N THR A 49 22.91 38.21 -52.61
CA THR A 49 23.88 37.20 -53.05
C THR A 49 25.33 37.64 -52.88
N ASN A 50 25.64 38.92 -53.14
CA ASN A 50 26.98 39.46 -52.96
C ASN A 50 27.33 39.68 -51.48
N LEU A 51 26.34 39.90 -50.63
CA LEU A 51 26.53 40.01 -49.18
C LEU A 51 26.97 38.66 -48.57
N VAL A 52 26.33 37.56 -48.97
CA VAL A 52 26.71 36.20 -48.55
C VAL A 52 28.11 35.84 -49.06
N ARG A 53 28.45 36.23 -50.30
CA ARG A 53 29.78 36.03 -50.87
C ARG A 53 30.86 36.77 -50.08
N VAL A 54 30.66 38.06 -49.79
CA VAL A 54 31.63 38.89 -49.06
C VAL A 54 31.78 38.42 -47.60
N LEU A 55 30.70 37.96 -46.96
CA LEU A 55 30.73 37.38 -45.62
C LEU A 55 31.51 36.06 -45.60
N TRP A 56 31.33 35.20 -46.60
CA TRP A 56 32.06 33.92 -46.69
C TRP A 56 33.53 34.11 -47.07
N GLU A 57 33.86 35.03 -47.97
CA GLU A 57 35.26 35.35 -48.34
C GLU A 57 36.04 35.97 -47.16
N LYS A 58 35.39 36.81 -46.35
CA LYS A 58 36.00 37.32 -45.10
C LYS A 58 36.13 36.22 -44.04
N PHE A 59 35.17 35.28 -43.98
CA PHE A 59 35.20 34.16 -43.04
C PHE A 59 36.30 33.14 -43.41
N THR A 60 36.46 32.79 -44.69
CA THR A 60 37.54 31.90 -45.14
C THR A 60 38.92 32.56 -45.08
N GLY A 61 39.00 33.88 -45.30
CA GLY A 61 40.22 34.66 -45.06
C GLY A 61 40.68 34.65 -43.60
N LEU A 62 39.74 34.56 -42.64
CA LEU A 62 40.01 34.41 -41.21
C LEU A 62 40.59 33.04 -40.83
N PHE A 63 40.38 32.02 -41.66
CA PHE A 63 40.87 30.64 -41.45
C PHE A 63 42.00 30.24 -42.40
N GLY A 64 42.45 31.13 -43.30
CA GLY A 64 43.51 30.88 -44.28
C GLY A 64 44.92 30.66 -43.71
N HIS A 65 45.07 30.63 -42.38
CA HIS A 65 46.33 30.30 -41.69
C HIS A 65 46.24 29.08 -40.76
N CYS A 66 45.13 28.34 -40.79
CA CYS A 66 45.00 27.10 -40.03
C CYS A 66 45.27 25.89 -40.93
N ASP A 67 46.33 25.16 -40.60
CA ASP A 67 46.77 23.97 -41.33
C ASP A 67 45.65 22.91 -41.39
N MET A 68 45.26 22.52 -42.61
CA MET A 68 44.05 21.74 -42.89
C MET A 68 44.25 20.24 -42.58
N THR A 69 44.17 19.86 -41.31
CA THR A 69 44.11 18.43 -40.92
C THR A 69 42.78 18.01 -40.28
N ASN A 70 41.90 18.95 -39.92
CA ASN A 70 40.67 18.60 -39.21
C ASN A 70 39.41 18.70 -40.10
N LYS A 71 39.30 17.74 -41.01
CA LYS A 71 38.20 17.60 -41.98
C LYS A 71 36.81 17.58 -41.33
N HIS A 72 36.70 17.05 -40.12
CA HIS A 72 35.43 16.98 -39.37
C HIS A 72 34.99 18.34 -38.79
N LEU A 73 35.94 19.23 -38.47
CA LEU A 73 35.61 20.57 -37.96
C LEU A 73 35.04 21.44 -39.09
N VAL A 74 35.59 21.31 -40.30
CA VAL A 74 35.07 21.98 -41.49
C VAL A 74 33.66 21.47 -41.82
N GLU A 75 33.41 20.17 -41.68
CA GLU A 75 32.08 19.58 -41.90
C GLU A 75 31.04 20.06 -40.86
N LEU A 76 31.40 20.12 -39.58
CA LEU A 76 30.51 20.60 -38.51
C LEU A 76 30.19 22.09 -38.62
N VAL A 77 31.19 22.91 -38.94
CA VAL A 77 31.00 24.37 -39.12
C VAL A 77 30.20 24.67 -40.38
N THR A 78 30.34 23.85 -41.44
CA THR A 78 29.51 23.96 -42.64
C THR A 78 28.06 23.61 -42.35
N ILE A 79 27.79 22.55 -41.55
CA ILE A 79 26.42 22.17 -41.15
C ILE A 79 25.77 23.28 -40.30
N ASP A 80 26.49 23.81 -39.31
CA ASP A 80 25.98 24.91 -38.46
C ASP A 80 25.73 26.20 -39.28
N PHE A 81 26.60 26.49 -40.26
CA PHE A 81 26.40 27.61 -41.19
C PHE A 81 25.16 27.41 -42.07
N LEU A 82 24.92 26.19 -42.57
CA LEU A 82 23.75 25.87 -43.40
C LEU A 82 22.45 25.89 -42.58
N GLU A 83 22.46 25.41 -41.33
CA GLU A 83 21.30 25.48 -40.42
C GLU A 83 20.92 26.92 -40.06
N LYS A 84 21.91 27.76 -39.71
CA LYS A 84 21.66 29.16 -39.33
C LYS A 84 21.20 30.03 -40.50
N ASN A 85 21.41 29.58 -41.73
CA ASN A 85 21.02 30.30 -42.95
C ASN A 85 19.97 29.54 -43.78
N LYS A 86 19.25 28.58 -43.17
CA LYS A 86 18.24 27.71 -43.81
C LYS A 86 17.22 28.46 -44.67
N ASN A 87 16.73 29.62 -44.21
CA ASN A 87 15.76 30.44 -44.95
C ASN A 87 16.32 31.08 -46.25
N LEU A 88 17.64 31.24 -46.38
CA LEU A 88 18.29 31.69 -47.60
C LEU A 88 18.49 30.54 -48.60
N ILE A 89 18.63 29.31 -48.09
CA ILE A 89 18.87 28.09 -48.86
C ILE A 89 17.57 27.55 -49.45
N ASP A 90 16.46 27.66 -48.72
CA ASP A 90 15.11 27.25 -49.18
C ASP A 90 14.66 27.99 -50.46
N ASN A 91 15.28 29.13 -50.79
CA ASN A 91 15.01 29.92 -51.99
C ASN A 91 16.04 29.70 -53.13
N SER A 92 17.01 28.79 -52.95
CA SER A 92 18.05 28.48 -53.95
C SER A 92 17.67 27.23 -54.76
N ASN A 93 17.96 27.20 -56.05
CA ASN A 93 17.59 26.02 -56.85
C ASN A 93 18.56 24.84 -56.62
N ASN A 94 18.10 23.63 -56.94
CA ASN A 94 18.85 22.38 -56.72
C ASN A 94 20.22 22.32 -57.42
N GLU A 95 20.41 23.08 -58.49
CA GLU A 95 21.65 23.11 -59.27
C GLU A 95 22.73 23.93 -58.56
N GLN A 96 22.34 25.03 -57.91
CA GLN A 96 23.23 25.91 -57.13
C GLN A 96 23.76 25.21 -55.87
N ILE A 97 22.92 24.44 -55.18
CA ILE A 97 23.31 23.70 -53.96
C ILE A 97 24.24 22.53 -54.31
N SER A 98 23.98 21.82 -55.42
CA SER A 98 24.87 20.76 -55.91
C SER A 98 26.25 21.30 -56.32
N GLN A 99 26.32 22.44 -57.00
CA GLN A 99 27.61 23.06 -57.36
C GLN A 99 28.39 23.54 -56.13
N LEU A 100 27.69 24.01 -55.08
CA LEU A 100 28.32 24.38 -53.81
C LEU A 100 28.93 23.16 -53.11
N ALA A 101 28.17 22.06 -53.00
CA ALA A 101 28.61 20.80 -52.37
C ALA A 101 29.78 20.14 -53.12
N GLN A 102 29.80 20.22 -54.45
CA GLN A 102 30.89 19.68 -55.27
C GLN A 102 32.19 20.48 -55.10
N ARG A 103 32.11 21.81 -54.92
CA ARG A 103 33.27 22.69 -54.72
C ARG A 103 33.91 22.58 -53.34
N VAL A 104 33.17 22.11 -52.32
CA VAL A 104 33.72 21.81 -50.98
C VAL A 104 34.11 20.32 -50.79
N GLY A 105 34.09 19.52 -51.85
CA GLY A 105 34.60 18.14 -51.83
C GLY A 105 33.73 17.14 -51.05
N LEU A 106 32.46 17.47 -50.79
CA LEU A 106 31.52 16.57 -50.11
C LEU A 106 31.07 15.45 -51.08
N LYS A 107 31.23 14.18 -50.67
CA LYS A 107 30.78 13.05 -51.48
C LYS A 107 29.24 13.02 -51.57
N PRO A 108 28.64 12.71 -52.74
CA PRO A 108 27.19 12.67 -52.95
C PRO A 108 26.42 11.81 -51.91
N SER A 109 27.08 10.79 -51.36
CA SER A 109 26.52 9.89 -50.35
C SER A 109 26.23 10.53 -48.99
N ILE A 110 26.83 11.69 -48.68
CA ILE A 110 26.58 12.45 -47.44
C ILE A 110 25.38 13.37 -47.61
N GLY A 111 25.25 14.03 -48.77
CA GLY A 111 24.07 14.84 -49.10
C GLY A 111 22.76 14.02 -49.05
N THR A 112 22.80 12.75 -49.45
CA THR A 112 21.65 11.84 -49.34
C THR A 112 21.32 11.43 -47.91
N ARG A 113 22.31 11.38 -47.00
CA ARG A 113 22.09 11.08 -45.57
C ARG A 113 21.57 12.30 -44.81
N VAL A 114 22.08 13.49 -45.14
CA VAL A 114 21.57 14.77 -44.62
C VAL A 114 20.12 15.00 -45.07
N ARG A 115 19.75 14.65 -46.31
CA ARG A 115 18.33 14.63 -46.75
C ARG A 115 17.44 13.68 -45.94
N LYS A 116 17.96 12.53 -45.52
CA LYS A 116 17.22 11.56 -44.67
C LYS A 116 17.05 12.07 -43.23
N ALA A 117 18.05 12.75 -42.68
CA ALA A 117 17.99 13.34 -41.35
C ALA A 117 17.11 14.60 -41.28
N LEU A 118 17.01 15.37 -42.38
CA LEU A 118 16.24 16.61 -42.46
C LEU A 118 14.80 16.44 -43.00
N HIS A 119 14.24 15.22 -43.00
CA HIS A 119 12.86 14.93 -43.42
C HIS A 119 12.50 15.36 -44.87
N LEU A 120 13.28 14.96 -45.87
CA LEU A 120 12.88 15.10 -47.28
C LEU A 120 12.43 13.78 -47.97
N ILE A 121 12.16 12.71 -47.21
CA ILE A 121 11.47 11.51 -47.73
C ILE A 121 10.45 11.01 -46.69
N ASP A 122 9.29 10.64 -47.22
CA ASP A 122 8.07 10.08 -46.60
C ASP A 122 8.28 9.38 -45.23
N PRO A 123 7.65 9.88 -44.14
CA PRO A 123 7.81 9.37 -42.78
C PRO A 123 7.27 7.95 -42.54
N HIS A 124 6.59 7.32 -43.50
CA HIS A 124 6.00 5.99 -43.33
C HIS A 124 6.94 4.80 -43.57
N LYS A 125 8.25 5.01 -43.79
CA LYS A 125 9.18 3.92 -44.19
C LYS A 125 10.50 3.81 -43.42
N VAL A 126 10.65 4.47 -42.27
CA VAL A 126 11.90 4.37 -41.49
C VAL A 126 11.63 4.07 -40.03
N ASP A 127 12.23 2.97 -39.55
CA ASP A 127 12.22 2.59 -38.14
C ASP A 127 13.09 3.57 -37.34
N GLN A 128 12.43 4.47 -36.61
CA GLN A 128 13.07 5.49 -35.77
C GLN A 128 13.91 4.88 -34.64
N HIS A 129 13.63 3.63 -34.24
CA HIS A 129 14.37 2.94 -33.19
C HIS A 129 15.77 2.52 -33.67
N GLN A 130 15.89 2.01 -34.89
CA GLN A 130 17.19 1.64 -35.47
C GLN A 130 18.11 2.85 -35.66
N LEU A 131 17.55 4.00 -36.03
CA LEU A 131 18.31 5.23 -36.24
C LEU A 131 18.86 5.80 -34.93
N LEU A 132 18.11 5.68 -33.83
CA LEU A 132 18.55 6.05 -32.49
C LEU A 132 19.63 5.10 -31.97
N GLN A 133 19.52 3.80 -32.26
CA GLN A 133 20.54 2.80 -31.89
C GLN A 133 21.85 3.01 -32.65
N ASP A 134 21.79 3.35 -33.93
CA ASP A 134 22.99 3.66 -34.73
C ASP A 134 23.70 4.92 -34.22
N LEU A 135 22.94 5.95 -33.84
CA LEU A 135 23.48 7.18 -33.23
C LEU A 135 24.13 6.92 -31.86
N ILE A 136 23.50 6.08 -31.02
CA ILE A 136 24.07 5.66 -29.73
C ILE A 136 25.35 4.84 -29.93
N ASN A 137 25.40 4.00 -30.96
CA ASN A 137 26.59 3.21 -31.29
C ASN A 137 27.74 4.06 -31.81
N ASP A 138 27.46 5.11 -32.59
CA ASP A 138 28.46 6.08 -33.03
C ASP A 138 29.02 6.89 -31.85
N ILE A 139 28.16 7.29 -30.91
CA ILE A 139 28.56 7.97 -29.66
C ILE A 139 29.40 7.06 -28.76
N LYS A 140 29.05 5.76 -28.65
CA LYS A 140 29.86 4.76 -27.94
C LYS A 140 31.19 4.49 -28.65
N GLY A 141 31.25 4.61 -29.98
CA GLY A 141 32.48 4.56 -30.76
C GLY A 141 33.43 5.72 -30.43
N ILE A 142 32.89 6.93 -30.23
CA ILE A 142 33.64 8.13 -29.82
C ILE A 142 34.21 7.96 -28.40
N HIS A 143 33.49 7.29 -27.49
CA HIS A 143 33.95 7.00 -26.13
C HIS A 143 35.20 6.09 -26.10
N LYS A 144 35.40 5.23 -27.10
CA LYS A 144 36.61 4.39 -27.21
C LYS A 144 37.88 5.17 -27.61
N LEU A 145 37.75 6.42 -28.05
CA LEU A 145 38.87 7.24 -28.55
C LEU A 145 39.42 8.27 -27.55
N GLY A 146 39.00 8.20 -26.28
CA GLY A 146 39.81 8.72 -25.15
C GLY A 146 39.96 10.24 -25.02
N ASN A 147 39.01 11.06 -25.50
CA ASN A 147 39.02 12.51 -25.28
C ASN A 147 37.78 12.98 -24.50
N ALA A 148 37.95 13.28 -23.21
CA ALA A 148 36.87 13.66 -22.29
C ALA A 148 36.41 15.14 -22.38
N GLY A 149 37.23 16.03 -22.95
CA GLY A 149 36.92 17.47 -23.03
C GLY A 149 35.72 17.88 -23.89
N PRO A 150 35.49 17.26 -25.08
CA PRO A 150 34.32 17.56 -25.91
C PRO A 150 33.00 17.11 -25.28
N ILE A 151 33.00 16.02 -24.52
CA ILE A 151 31.78 15.44 -23.92
C ILE A 151 31.22 16.37 -22.85
N GLU A 152 32.07 16.94 -21.98
CA GLU A 152 31.59 17.86 -20.93
C GLU A 152 31.00 19.15 -21.53
N THR A 153 31.57 19.62 -22.64
CA THR A 153 31.07 20.78 -23.38
C THR A 153 29.77 20.45 -24.12
N ILE A 154 29.66 19.27 -24.75
CA ILE A 154 28.44 18.81 -25.42
C ILE A 154 27.33 18.54 -24.40
N THR A 155 27.62 17.89 -23.27
CA THR A 155 26.65 17.66 -22.18
C THR A 155 26.20 18.97 -21.56
N LYS A 156 27.10 19.94 -21.34
CA LYS A 156 26.73 21.28 -20.87
C LYS A 156 25.89 22.03 -21.90
N THR A 157 26.25 21.93 -23.18
CA THR A 157 25.52 22.56 -24.29
C THR A 157 24.14 21.92 -24.46
N PHE A 158 24.00 20.61 -24.32
CA PHE A 158 22.71 19.91 -24.31
C PHE A 158 21.87 20.24 -23.07
N LYS A 159 22.49 20.40 -21.89
CA LYS A 159 21.77 20.87 -20.69
C LYS A 159 21.29 22.31 -20.83
N GLU A 160 22.08 23.18 -21.46
CA GLU A 160 21.68 24.57 -21.74
C GLU A 160 20.68 24.69 -22.88
N LEU A 161 20.79 23.87 -23.93
CA LEU A 161 19.78 23.73 -24.99
C LEU A 161 18.48 23.16 -24.43
N HIS A 162 18.52 22.18 -23.53
CA HIS A 162 17.34 21.65 -22.87
C HIS A 162 16.71 22.68 -21.93
N LYS A 163 17.51 23.48 -21.22
CA LYS A 163 17.03 24.64 -20.44
C LYS A 163 16.43 25.74 -21.31
N ALA A 164 17.01 26.00 -22.48
CA ALA A 164 16.52 26.96 -23.44
C ALA A 164 15.26 26.45 -24.18
N GLU A 165 15.17 25.14 -24.43
CA GLU A 165 13.99 24.45 -24.94
C GLU A 165 12.85 24.51 -23.94
N LEU A 166 13.09 24.26 -22.65
CA LEU A 166 12.07 24.40 -21.60
C LEU A 166 11.53 25.84 -21.54
N LYS A 167 12.43 26.84 -21.60
CA LYS A 167 12.04 28.25 -21.59
C LYS A 167 11.33 28.69 -22.88
N GLY A 168 11.74 28.12 -24.02
CA GLY A 168 11.07 28.28 -25.31
C GLY A 168 9.73 27.56 -25.36
N PHE A 169 9.60 26.41 -24.70
CA PHE A 169 8.37 25.65 -24.54
C PHE A 169 7.37 26.44 -23.69
N ASP A 170 7.79 27.13 -22.64
CA ASP A 170 6.89 27.98 -21.84
C ASP A 170 6.38 29.18 -22.64
N GLU A 171 7.23 29.81 -23.46
CA GLU A 171 6.80 30.89 -24.36
C GLU A 171 5.93 30.38 -25.53
N ILE A 172 6.20 29.17 -26.02
CA ILE A 172 5.41 28.51 -27.08
C ILE A 172 4.08 28.01 -26.52
N LEU A 173 4.03 27.44 -25.31
CA LEU A 173 2.80 27.06 -24.59
C LEU A 173 1.92 28.29 -24.34
N ASN A 174 2.51 29.42 -23.95
CA ASN A 174 1.78 30.68 -23.79
C ASN A 174 1.31 31.29 -25.13
N LYS A 175 2.00 31.00 -26.25
CA LYS A 175 1.61 31.44 -27.61
C LYS A 175 0.69 30.46 -28.35
N ILE A 176 0.64 29.18 -27.97
CA ILE A 176 -0.33 28.16 -28.44
C ILE A 176 -1.64 28.25 -27.63
N ASN A 177 -1.64 28.98 -26.51
CA ASN A 177 -2.80 29.26 -25.67
C ASN A 177 -3.94 30.14 -26.27
N PRO A 178 -3.98 30.50 -27.57
CA PRO A 178 -5.24 30.92 -28.22
C PRO A 178 -6.13 29.74 -28.66
N LEU A 179 -5.63 28.49 -28.62
CA LEU A 179 -6.34 27.27 -29.09
C LEU A 179 -6.99 26.44 -27.96
N GLY A 180 -7.12 26.96 -26.75
CA GLY A 180 -7.92 26.31 -25.69
C GLY A 180 -7.32 25.06 -25.04
N TYR A 181 -6.06 24.71 -25.32
CA TYR A 181 -5.35 23.65 -24.60
C TYR A 181 -4.88 24.15 -23.23
N LYS A 182 -5.74 23.97 -22.21
CA LYS A 182 -5.27 23.90 -20.82
C LYS A 182 -4.76 22.48 -20.58
N PRO A 183 -3.55 22.25 -20.03
CA PRO A 183 -3.33 21.03 -19.28
C PRO A 183 -4.27 21.14 -18.07
N LYS A 184 -5.51 20.64 -18.20
CA LYS A 184 -6.55 20.70 -17.17
C LYS A 184 -6.16 19.74 -16.04
N MET A 185 -5.29 20.27 -15.18
CA MET A 185 -4.93 19.86 -13.82
C MET A 185 -4.86 18.36 -13.58
N VAL A 186 -3.63 17.85 -13.54
CA VAL A 186 -3.33 16.62 -12.81
C VAL A 186 -3.18 17.01 -11.34
N LEU A 187 -3.71 16.20 -10.41
CA LEU A 187 -3.38 16.31 -8.98
C LEU A 187 -1.86 16.56 -8.81
N GLY A 188 -1.47 17.47 -7.91
CA GLY A 188 -0.07 17.83 -7.68
C GLY A 188 0.47 19.06 -8.42
N ALA A 189 -0.34 19.76 -9.23
CA ALA A 189 0.11 20.93 -10.02
C ALA A 189 0.83 22.05 -9.22
N ASN A 190 0.61 22.13 -7.90
CA ASN A 190 1.23 23.10 -7.00
C ASN A 190 2.75 22.90 -6.81
N LEU A 191 3.32 21.74 -7.16
CA LEU A 191 4.77 21.47 -7.06
C LEU A 191 5.51 21.61 -8.41
N THR A 192 4.92 22.28 -9.40
CA THR A 192 5.57 22.57 -10.71
C THR A 192 6.88 23.37 -10.58
N SER A 193 7.19 23.93 -9.40
CA SER A 193 8.46 24.58 -9.10
C SER A 193 9.61 23.64 -8.73
N LEU A 194 9.34 22.36 -8.44
CA LEU A 194 10.36 21.38 -8.03
C LEU A 194 11.04 20.75 -9.25
N SER A 195 12.35 20.49 -9.14
CA SER A 195 13.05 19.74 -10.18
C SER A 195 12.70 18.24 -10.13
N PRO A 196 12.83 17.50 -11.24
CA PRO A 196 12.63 16.04 -11.25
C PRO A 196 13.44 15.31 -10.17
N ASP A 197 14.69 15.75 -9.92
CA ASP A 197 15.54 15.18 -8.86
C ASP A 197 14.99 15.44 -7.44
N GLU A 198 14.36 16.58 -7.20
CA GLU A 198 13.75 16.92 -5.91
C GLU A 198 12.49 16.09 -5.69
N ILE A 199 11.66 15.93 -6.72
CA ILE A 199 10.47 15.06 -6.70
C ILE A 199 10.91 13.63 -6.40
N GLN A 200 11.91 13.11 -7.12
CA GLN A 200 12.41 11.75 -6.91
C GLN A 200 12.98 11.56 -5.50
N SER A 201 13.73 12.54 -4.98
CA SER A 201 14.25 12.51 -3.62
C SER A 201 13.13 12.52 -2.57
N ARG A 202 12.08 13.32 -2.77
CA ARG A 202 10.90 13.35 -1.88
C ARG A 202 10.13 12.04 -1.92
N ILE A 203 9.92 11.46 -3.10
CA ILE A 203 9.31 10.12 -3.26
C ILE A 203 10.12 9.07 -2.51
N GLN A 204 11.45 9.06 -2.68
CA GLN A 204 12.31 8.11 -1.96
C GLN A 204 12.20 8.28 -0.44
N LYS A 205 12.16 9.53 0.05
CA LYS A 205 11.97 9.81 1.48
C LYS A 205 10.58 9.39 1.96
N HIS A 206 9.54 9.70 1.22
CA HIS A 206 8.13 9.35 1.48
C HIS A 206 7.93 7.84 1.60
N ARG A 207 8.68 7.06 0.82
CA ARG A 207 8.65 5.59 0.83
C ARG A 207 9.63 4.96 1.82
N SER A 208 10.59 5.72 2.35
CA SER A 208 11.58 5.19 3.30
C SER A 208 10.94 5.06 4.69
N PRO A 209 11.13 3.93 5.39
CA PRO A 209 10.71 3.83 6.78
C PRO A 209 11.50 4.87 7.59
N ALA A 210 10.83 5.83 8.22
CA ALA A 210 11.52 6.64 9.23
C ALA A 210 11.90 5.76 10.43
N SER A 211 12.84 6.22 11.25
CA SER A 211 13.16 5.53 12.50
C SER A 211 11.90 5.40 13.35
N LEU A 212 11.49 4.15 13.60
CA LEU A 212 10.30 3.84 14.39
C LEU A 212 10.38 4.43 15.82
N ALA A 213 11.59 4.62 16.33
CA ALA A 213 11.84 5.27 17.61
C ALA A 213 11.47 6.76 17.58
N ASP A 214 11.76 7.47 16.48
CA ASP A 214 11.44 8.88 16.33
C ASP A 214 9.94 9.08 16.06
N TYR A 215 9.32 8.18 15.30
CA TYR A 215 7.87 8.23 15.06
C TYR A 215 7.06 7.97 16.35
N ASN A 216 7.43 6.96 17.15
CA ASN A 216 6.71 6.65 18.39
C ASN A 216 6.74 7.81 19.42
N ALA A 217 7.69 8.74 19.31
CA ALA A 217 7.72 9.94 20.14
C ALA A 217 6.71 11.02 19.70
N VAL A 218 6.17 10.95 18.47
CA VAL A 218 5.36 12.01 17.83
C VAL A 218 4.05 11.49 17.22
N ALA A 219 3.78 10.18 17.25
CA ALA A 219 2.59 9.55 16.65
C ALA A 219 1.26 10.21 17.09
N LEU A 220 0.46 10.66 16.12
CA LEU A 220 -0.68 11.55 16.34
C LEU A 220 -1.89 10.83 16.98
N SER A 221 -2.18 9.62 16.51
CA SER A 221 -3.40 8.86 16.83
C SER A 221 -3.37 8.07 18.15
N LYS A 222 -2.21 7.84 18.78
CA LYS A 222 -2.13 7.05 20.04
C LYS A 222 -1.77 7.85 21.28
N GLY A 223 -0.97 8.91 21.16
CA GLY A 223 -0.61 9.74 22.30
C GLY A 223 -1.53 10.95 22.43
N PRO A 224 -1.40 11.93 21.53
CA PRO A 224 -2.18 13.18 21.56
C PRO A 224 -3.69 12.95 21.45
N PHE A 225 -4.16 12.13 20.50
CA PHE A 225 -5.58 11.87 20.30
C PHE A 225 -6.25 11.22 21.51
N ASP A 226 -5.73 10.08 21.98
CA ASP A 226 -6.30 9.40 23.17
C ASP A 226 -6.27 10.29 24.41
N THR A 227 -5.23 11.13 24.56
CA THR A 227 -5.13 12.10 25.65
C THR A 227 -6.20 13.19 25.55
N ALA A 228 -6.39 13.75 24.35
CA ALA A 228 -7.41 14.76 24.08
C ALA A 228 -8.83 14.20 24.30
N VAL A 229 -9.10 12.99 23.79
CA VAL A 229 -10.38 12.29 24.00
C VAL A 229 -10.62 12.04 25.49
N LYS A 230 -9.65 11.47 26.22
CA LYS A 230 -9.79 11.21 27.66
C LYS A 230 -10.05 12.49 28.45
N ALA A 231 -9.34 13.58 28.14
CA ALA A 231 -9.53 14.87 28.79
C ALA A 231 -10.95 15.42 28.55
N LYS A 232 -11.44 15.42 27.30
CA LYS A 232 -12.78 15.90 26.96
C LYS A 232 -13.89 15.01 27.55
N LEU A 233 -13.72 13.69 27.52
CA LEU A 233 -14.67 12.75 28.14
C LEU A 233 -14.75 12.96 29.66
N ALA A 234 -13.62 13.20 30.33
CA ALA A 234 -13.60 13.47 31.77
C ALA A 234 -14.37 14.74 32.12
N LEU A 235 -14.30 15.79 31.29
CA LEU A 235 -15.04 17.04 31.48
C LEU A 235 -16.57 16.87 31.29
N GLN A 236 -17.00 15.88 30.51
CA GLN A 236 -18.41 15.64 30.18
C GLN A 236 -19.01 14.43 30.92
N LYS A 237 -18.26 13.80 31.83
CA LYS A 237 -18.66 12.54 32.48
C LYS A 237 -20.03 12.60 33.14
N ASP A 238 -20.29 13.64 33.94
CA ASP A 238 -21.57 13.80 34.66
C ASP A 238 -22.78 13.97 33.73
N VAL A 239 -22.55 14.46 32.51
CA VAL A 239 -23.59 14.58 31.47
C VAL A 239 -23.75 13.23 30.78
N LEU A 240 -22.66 12.60 30.35
CA LEU A 240 -22.65 11.31 29.66
C LEU A 240 -23.31 10.20 30.49
N ASP A 241 -23.09 10.18 31.80
CA ASP A 241 -23.66 9.17 32.71
C ASP A 241 -25.19 9.29 32.86
N LYS A 242 -25.79 10.41 32.44
CA LYS A 242 -27.24 10.68 32.49
C LYS A 242 -27.94 10.51 31.15
N LEU A 243 -27.19 10.39 30.05
CA LEU A 243 -27.76 10.27 28.72
C LEU A 243 -28.20 8.83 28.41
N PRO A 244 -29.33 8.64 27.68
CA PRO A 244 -29.65 7.37 27.05
C PRO A 244 -28.50 6.86 26.16
N LEU A 245 -28.41 5.55 25.98
CA LEU A 245 -27.30 4.89 25.28
C LEU A 245 -26.99 5.51 23.91
N GLN A 246 -28.02 5.76 23.09
CA GLN A 246 -27.88 6.32 21.75
C GLN A 246 -27.36 7.76 21.80
N GLN A 247 -27.94 8.61 22.66
CA GLN A 247 -27.49 10.00 22.81
C GLN A 247 -26.06 10.08 23.35
N ARG A 248 -25.72 9.19 24.30
CA ARG A 248 -24.37 9.05 24.83
C ARG A 248 -23.37 8.65 23.75
N ALA A 249 -23.71 7.68 22.91
CA ALA A 249 -22.85 7.25 21.80
C ALA A 249 -22.61 8.36 20.78
N ILE A 250 -23.65 9.12 20.42
CA ILE A 250 -23.56 10.28 19.52
C ILE A 250 -22.64 11.35 20.14
N MET A 251 -22.83 11.68 21.42
CA MET A 251 -22.00 12.67 22.12
C MET A 251 -20.53 12.23 22.22
N ILE A 252 -20.26 10.95 22.50
CA ILE A 252 -18.90 10.40 22.49
C ILE A 252 -18.27 10.51 21.10
N ALA A 253 -19.01 10.19 20.04
CA ALA A 253 -18.53 10.34 18.67
C ALA A 253 -18.18 11.80 18.35
N SER A 254 -19.04 12.76 18.71
CA SER A 254 -18.76 14.20 18.53
C SER A 254 -17.52 14.66 19.30
N ILE A 255 -17.33 14.19 20.55
CA ILE A 255 -16.13 14.49 21.35
C ILE A 255 -14.87 13.94 20.68
N LYS A 256 -14.94 12.71 20.13
CA LYS A 256 -13.84 12.10 19.39
C LYS A 256 -13.51 12.89 18.12
N GLU A 257 -14.52 13.29 17.35
CA GLU A 257 -14.31 14.10 16.13
C GLU A 257 -13.69 15.46 16.45
N GLU A 258 -14.13 16.12 17.52
CA GLU A 258 -13.54 17.38 17.98
C GLU A 258 -12.06 17.21 18.36
N ALA A 259 -11.74 16.18 19.14
CA ALA A 259 -10.36 15.83 19.49
C ALA A 259 -9.52 15.50 18.24
N CYS A 260 -10.09 14.79 17.28
CA CYS A 260 -9.45 14.45 16.00
C CYS A 260 -9.03 15.73 15.25
N ARG A 261 -9.96 16.68 15.12
CA ARG A 261 -9.71 17.97 14.47
C ARG A 261 -8.68 18.82 15.19
N GLU A 262 -8.69 18.83 16.53
CA GLU A 262 -7.69 19.55 17.33
C GLU A 262 -6.28 18.98 17.12
N VAL A 263 -6.12 17.66 17.14
CA VAL A 263 -4.83 17.00 16.91
C VAL A 263 -4.35 17.23 15.48
N TYR A 264 -5.24 17.08 14.49
CA TYR A 264 -4.96 17.40 13.09
C TYR A 264 -4.39 18.81 12.94
N GLN A 265 -5.05 19.81 13.54
CA GLN A 265 -4.65 21.22 13.44
C GLN A 265 -3.32 21.52 14.16
N LYS A 266 -3.05 20.89 15.31
CA LYS A 266 -1.87 21.21 16.13
C LYS A 266 -0.62 20.47 15.72
N ASP A 267 -0.76 19.19 15.37
CA ASP A 267 0.36 18.26 15.42
C ASP A 267 0.74 17.72 14.03
N LEU A 268 -0.20 17.66 13.07
CA LEU A 268 0.11 17.13 11.73
C LEU A 268 1.19 17.93 11.01
N GLN A 269 1.11 19.26 11.06
CA GLN A 269 2.11 20.10 10.39
C GLN A 269 3.51 19.89 10.99
N THR A 270 3.60 19.58 12.28
CA THR A 270 4.87 19.23 12.93
C THR A 270 5.42 17.92 12.34
N CYS A 271 4.57 16.90 12.16
CA CYS A 271 4.98 15.63 11.54
C CYS A 271 5.43 15.80 10.09
N VAL A 272 4.73 16.64 9.32
CA VAL A 272 5.13 17.00 7.95
C VAL A 272 6.46 17.74 7.94
N ASN A 273 6.64 18.73 8.82
CA ASN A 273 7.89 19.51 8.91
C ASN A 273 9.09 18.67 9.35
N GLN A 274 8.87 17.67 10.20
CA GLN A 274 9.89 16.70 10.62
C GLN A 274 10.15 15.64 9.53
N GLY A 275 9.33 15.62 8.47
CA GLY A 275 9.49 14.74 7.32
C GLY A 275 9.03 13.30 7.57
N PHE A 276 8.14 13.09 8.55
CA PHE A 276 7.47 11.81 8.74
C PHE A 276 6.45 11.54 7.63
N TYR A 277 5.76 12.59 7.18
CA TYR A 277 4.80 12.51 6.09
C TYR A 277 5.10 13.53 5.01
N ASP A 278 4.76 13.18 3.78
CA ASP A 278 4.77 14.11 2.65
C ASP A 278 3.50 13.93 1.83
N PRO A 279 2.34 14.45 2.26
CA PRO A 279 1.07 14.26 1.56
C PRO A 279 1.03 14.91 0.17
N GLU A 280 1.83 15.97 -0.04
CA GLU A 280 1.89 16.70 -1.31
C GLU A 280 2.55 15.90 -2.44
N ILE A 281 3.41 14.93 -2.11
CA ILE A 281 4.12 14.12 -3.10
C ILE A 281 3.27 12.96 -3.63
N ILE A 282 2.17 12.60 -2.95
CA ILE A 282 1.34 11.44 -3.31
C ILE A 282 0.90 11.49 -4.79
N PRO A 283 0.39 12.59 -5.34
CA PRO A 283 0.05 12.66 -6.77
C PRO A 283 1.22 12.38 -7.72
N PHE A 284 2.42 12.85 -7.38
CA PHE A 284 3.63 12.57 -8.15
C PHE A 284 4.05 11.12 -8.03
N ASP A 285 3.83 10.52 -6.87
CA ASP A 285 4.10 9.12 -6.64
C ASP A 285 3.17 8.21 -7.44
N ILE A 286 1.90 8.61 -7.60
CA ILE A 286 0.92 7.99 -8.50
C ILE A 286 1.43 8.05 -9.95
N GLU A 287 1.87 9.22 -10.43
CA GLU A 287 2.45 9.33 -11.78
C GLU A 287 3.72 8.51 -11.97
N ASN A 288 4.58 8.46 -10.95
CA ASN A 288 5.80 7.65 -11.00
C ASN A 288 5.48 6.15 -11.09
N LEU A 289 4.46 5.68 -10.38
CA LEU A 289 4.03 4.28 -10.41
C LEU A 289 3.29 3.90 -11.70
N LEU A 290 2.32 4.73 -12.11
CA LEU A 290 1.36 4.41 -13.17
C LEU A 290 1.74 5.01 -14.53
N GLY A 291 2.81 5.79 -14.58
CA GLY A 291 3.19 6.57 -15.75
C GLY A 291 2.31 7.80 -15.95
N LYS A 292 2.67 8.59 -16.97
CA LYS A 292 1.89 9.78 -17.35
C LYS A 292 0.49 9.38 -17.82
N PRO A 293 -0.56 10.14 -17.49
CA PRO A 293 -1.90 9.88 -18.00
C PRO A 293 -1.92 9.84 -19.53
N THR A 294 -2.79 8.99 -20.09
CA THR A 294 -2.99 8.90 -21.53
C THR A 294 -3.35 10.27 -22.12
N LEU A 295 -2.59 10.73 -23.11
CA LEU A 295 -2.88 11.96 -23.85
C LEU A 295 -4.14 11.76 -24.70
N ILE A 296 -5.22 12.44 -24.33
CA ILE A 296 -6.44 12.45 -25.12
C ILE A 296 -6.33 13.56 -26.16
N THR A 297 -6.31 13.17 -27.44
CA THR A 297 -6.23 14.10 -28.58
C THR A 297 -7.59 14.34 -29.24
N GLN A 298 -8.62 13.58 -28.85
CA GLN A 298 -9.98 13.66 -29.37
C GLN A 298 -10.90 14.35 -28.35
N GLN A 299 -11.81 15.18 -28.84
CA GLN A 299 -12.80 15.81 -27.96
C GLN A 299 -13.76 14.75 -27.39
N ILE A 300 -13.98 14.79 -26.07
CA ILE A 300 -14.93 13.91 -25.38
C ILE A 300 -16.29 14.62 -25.31
N THR A 301 -17.29 14.08 -25.99
CA THR A 301 -18.62 14.70 -26.16
C THR A 301 -19.77 13.88 -25.59
N THR A 302 -19.57 12.60 -25.25
CA THR A 302 -20.62 11.75 -24.66
C THR A 302 -20.13 10.96 -23.45
N ILE A 303 -21.06 10.53 -22.59
CA ILE A 303 -20.75 9.70 -21.42
C ILE A 303 -20.24 8.31 -21.82
N GLU A 304 -20.71 7.76 -22.93
CA GLU A 304 -20.24 6.46 -23.45
C GLU A 304 -18.77 6.53 -23.87
N GLN A 305 -18.31 7.68 -24.39
CA GLN A 305 -16.90 7.90 -24.66
C GLN A 305 -16.08 7.96 -23.36
N VAL A 306 -16.61 8.60 -22.32
CA VAL A 306 -15.99 8.62 -20.98
C VAL A 306 -15.80 7.18 -20.48
N LYS A 307 -16.88 6.39 -20.41
CA LYS A 307 -16.83 5.00 -19.94
C LYS A 307 -15.82 4.17 -20.72
N LYS A 308 -15.85 4.24 -22.06
CA LYS A 308 -14.88 3.54 -22.92
C LYS A 308 -13.42 3.93 -22.61
N LEU A 309 -13.15 5.22 -22.42
CA LEU A 309 -11.80 5.69 -22.11
C LEU A 309 -11.35 5.27 -20.71
N LEU A 310 -12.25 5.25 -19.73
CA LEU A 310 -11.98 4.72 -18.39
C LEU A 310 -11.66 3.23 -18.43
N THR A 311 -12.42 2.43 -19.18
CA THR A 311 -12.12 1.00 -19.38
C THR A 311 -10.75 0.81 -20.02
N VAL A 312 -10.35 1.65 -20.98
CA VAL A 312 -9.01 1.60 -21.59
C VAL A 312 -7.92 1.91 -20.56
N GLU A 313 -8.13 2.93 -19.73
CA GLU A 313 -7.20 3.30 -18.65
C GLU A 313 -7.04 2.15 -17.64
N VAL A 314 -8.13 1.57 -17.14
CA VAL A 314 -8.10 0.42 -16.20
C VAL A 314 -7.42 -0.80 -16.83
N ASN A 315 -7.74 -1.11 -18.10
CA ASN A 315 -7.11 -2.22 -18.81
C ASN A 315 -5.61 -2.01 -19.01
N SER A 316 -5.14 -0.77 -19.11
CA SER A 316 -3.69 -0.49 -19.17
C SER A 316 -2.99 -0.94 -17.88
N TYR A 317 -3.63 -0.74 -16.72
CA TYR A 317 -3.10 -1.17 -15.42
C TYR A 317 -3.19 -2.68 -15.21
N LEU A 318 -4.26 -3.32 -15.70
CA LEU A 318 -4.36 -4.78 -15.76
C LEU A 318 -3.22 -5.37 -16.60
N ASN A 319 -3.01 -4.85 -17.81
CA ASN A 319 -1.96 -5.32 -18.73
C ASN A 319 -0.55 -5.07 -18.19
N ALA A 320 -0.36 -4.00 -17.41
CA ALA A 320 0.89 -3.72 -16.70
C ALA A 320 1.07 -4.55 -15.41
N GLY A 321 0.12 -5.40 -15.05
CA GLY A 321 0.12 -6.21 -13.82
C GLY A 321 -0.06 -5.41 -12.53
N LYS A 322 -0.46 -4.14 -12.64
CA LYS A 322 -0.77 -3.28 -11.49
C LYS A 322 -2.14 -3.64 -10.87
N LEU A 323 -3.04 -4.23 -11.66
CA LEU A 323 -4.31 -4.81 -11.21
C LEU A 323 -4.42 -6.28 -11.65
N ASN A 324 -5.25 -7.06 -10.97
CA ASN A 324 -5.79 -8.33 -11.48
C ASN A 324 -7.18 -8.13 -12.11
N THR A 325 -7.74 -9.18 -12.71
CA THR A 325 -9.03 -9.10 -13.43
C THR A 325 -10.18 -8.63 -12.55
N ASP A 326 -10.28 -9.12 -11.31
CA ASP A 326 -11.38 -8.80 -10.40
C ASP A 326 -11.28 -7.35 -9.89
N GLN A 327 -10.06 -6.90 -9.61
CA GLN A 327 -9.76 -5.51 -9.24
C GLN A 327 -10.11 -4.56 -10.39
N ALA A 328 -9.71 -4.90 -11.63
CA ALA A 328 -10.04 -4.14 -12.82
C ALA A 328 -11.56 -4.08 -13.07
N HIS A 329 -12.27 -5.18 -12.87
CA HIS A 329 -13.73 -5.24 -13.01
C HIS A 329 -14.42 -4.31 -11.99
N ARG A 330 -14.09 -4.41 -10.70
CA ARG A 330 -14.64 -3.54 -9.64
C ARG A 330 -14.38 -2.06 -9.92
N LEU A 331 -13.13 -1.71 -10.22
CA LEU A 331 -12.78 -0.31 -10.53
C LEU A 331 -13.47 0.23 -11.77
N THR A 332 -13.68 -0.61 -12.80
CA THR A 332 -14.44 -0.19 -13.99
C THR A 332 -15.89 0.10 -13.61
N HIS A 333 -16.53 -0.81 -12.86
CA HIS A 333 -17.90 -0.63 -12.38
C HIS A 333 -18.05 0.67 -11.58
N ASP A 334 -17.23 0.86 -10.55
CA ASP A 334 -17.33 2.04 -9.67
C ASP A 334 -17.02 3.35 -10.42
N ALA A 335 -16.09 3.31 -11.37
CA ALA A 335 -15.79 4.46 -12.22
C ALA A 335 -16.96 4.82 -13.15
N GLU A 336 -17.68 3.84 -13.69
CA GLU A 336 -18.86 4.08 -14.53
C GLU A 336 -20.02 4.66 -13.70
N ASP A 337 -20.26 4.11 -12.51
CA ASP A 337 -21.33 4.55 -11.61
C ASP A 337 -21.11 5.99 -11.13
N ILE A 338 -19.90 6.29 -10.63
CA ILE A 338 -19.59 7.64 -10.15
C ILE A 338 -19.57 8.67 -11.29
N SER A 339 -19.23 8.26 -12.52
CA SER A 339 -19.33 9.13 -13.70
C SER A 339 -20.76 9.57 -13.97
N ASP A 340 -21.72 8.64 -13.87
CA ASP A 340 -23.14 8.92 -14.07
C ASP A 340 -23.70 9.81 -12.94
N LEU A 341 -23.27 9.60 -11.70
CA LEU A 341 -23.64 10.46 -10.56
C LEU A 341 -23.06 11.86 -10.69
N TYR A 342 -21.78 11.99 -11.04
CA TYR A 342 -21.11 13.28 -11.17
C TYR A 342 -21.78 14.17 -12.23
N LEU A 343 -22.14 13.59 -13.37
CA LEU A 343 -22.86 14.30 -14.44
C LEU A 343 -24.22 14.83 -13.96
N LYS A 344 -24.98 14.02 -13.21
CA LYS A 344 -26.28 14.40 -12.65
C LYS A 344 -26.16 15.50 -11.59
N CYS A 345 -25.06 15.53 -10.83
CA CYS A 345 -24.89 16.46 -9.71
C CYS A 345 -24.37 17.84 -10.12
N PHE A 346 -23.38 17.91 -11.02
CA PHE A 346 -22.64 19.14 -11.29
C PHE A 346 -22.85 19.73 -12.68
N ASN A 347 -23.68 19.10 -13.53
CA ASN A 347 -23.97 19.53 -14.91
C ASN A 347 -22.69 19.91 -15.70
N LYS A 348 -21.62 19.12 -15.52
CA LYS A 348 -20.32 19.32 -16.15
C LYS A 348 -20.33 18.70 -17.55
N ASN A 349 -19.40 19.13 -18.40
CA ASN A 349 -19.20 18.49 -19.70
C ASN A 349 -18.55 17.10 -19.51
N PRO A 350 -18.74 16.16 -20.45
CA PRO A 350 -18.15 14.82 -20.37
C PRO A 350 -16.63 14.79 -20.26
N GLU A 351 -15.93 15.79 -20.78
CA GLU A 351 -14.47 15.91 -20.65
C GLU A 351 -14.05 16.09 -19.20
N ASP A 352 -14.71 16.98 -18.44
CA ASP A 352 -14.42 17.20 -17.02
C ASP A 352 -14.79 15.96 -16.19
N VAL A 353 -15.83 15.21 -16.58
CA VAL A 353 -16.18 13.91 -15.96
C VAL A 353 -15.05 12.91 -16.15
N PHE A 354 -14.55 12.75 -17.38
CA PHE A 354 -13.46 11.82 -17.67
C PHE A 354 -12.21 12.14 -16.85
N PHE A 355 -11.76 13.40 -16.84
CA PHE A 355 -10.53 13.76 -16.14
C PHE A 355 -10.63 13.52 -14.63
N PHE A 356 -11.75 13.93 -14.02
CA PHE A 356 -11.96 13.72 -12.60
C PHE A 356 -11.99 12.23 -12.24
N VAL A 357 -12.80 11.43 -12.94
CA VAL A 357 -12.97 10.01 -12.62
C VAL A 357 -11.74 9.17 -12.98
N ARG A 358 -11.02 9.52 -14.05
CA ARG A 358 -9.72 8.89 -14.37
C ARG A 358 -8.74 9.04 -13.21
N ASP A 359 -8.71 10.21 -12.58
CA ASP A 359 -7.81 10.45 -11.46
C ASP A 359 -8.23 9.66 -10.21
N LEU A 360 -9.54 9.43 -9.99
CA LEU A 360 -10.04 8.51 -8.96
C LEU A 360 -9.59 7.06 -9.21
N VAL A 361 -9.71 6.58 -10.45
CA VAL A 361 -9.22 5.25 -10.85
C VAL A 361 -7.72 5.11 -10.58
N ARG A 362 -6.94 6.15 -10.86
CA ARG A 362 -5.49 6.17 -10.62
C ARG A 362 -5.17 6.13 -9.12
N ILE A 363 -5.89 6.88 -8.31
CA ILE A 363 -5.77 6.87 -6.84
C ILE A 363 -6.13 5.49 -6.28
N ALA A 364 -7.22 4.87 -6.72
CA ALA A 364 -7.60 3.53 -6.28
C ALA A 364 -6.59 2.46 -6.72
N THR A 365 -6.05 2.57 -7.93
CA THR A 365 -4.99 1.67 -8.43
C THR A 365 -3.70 1.82 -7.63
N TYR A 366 -3.34 3.06 -7.26
CA TYR A 366 -2.18 3.33 -6.43
C TYR A 366 -2.35 2.78 -5.01
N GLN A 367 -3.51 2.97 -4.40
CA GLN A 367 -3.86 2.36 -3.11
C GLN A 367 -3.79 0.84 -3.18
N GLU A 368 -4.43 0.21 -4.16
CA GLU A 368 -4.38 -1.24 -4.37
C GLU A 368 -2.94 -1.76 -4.50
N TYR A 369 -2.06 -1.03 -5.19
CA TYR A 369 -0.67 -1.45 -5.37
C TYR A 369 0.13 -1.37 -4.07
N TYR A 370 0.02 -0.28 -3.31
CA TYR A 370 0.83 -0.06 -2.11
C TYR A 370 0.26 -0.67 -0.84
N ASP A 371 -1.06 -0.88 -0.76
CA ASP A 371 -1.69 -1.51 0.40
C ASP A 371 -1.10 -2.91 0.69
N LYS A 372 -0.65 -3.62 -0.34
CA LYS A 372 -0.03 -4.96 -0.24
C LYS A 372 1.40 -4.96 0.31
N SER A 373 1.97 -3.79 0.58
CA SER A 373 3.29 -3.67 1.24
C SER A 373 3.28 -4.02 2.73
N SER A 374 2.10 -4.25 3.31
CA SER A 374 1.90 -4.64 4.70
C SER A 374 0.94 -5.83 4.85
N PHE A 375 1.20 -6.72 5.81
CA PHE A 375 0.30 -7.83 6.17
C PHE A 375 -0.69 -7.49 7.27
N ASN A 376 -0.62 -6.29 7.86
CA ASN A 376 -1.51 -5.91 8.95
C ASN A 376 -2.69 -5.07 8.43
N GLY A 377 -3.88 -5.31 8.99
CA GLY A 377 -5.09 -4.56 8.65
C GLY A 377 -6.00 -5.20 7.60
N SER A 378 -7.10 -4.52 7.31
CA SER A 378 -8.08 -4.81 6.25
C SER A 378 -7.55 -4.40 4.88
N ASP A 379 -8.04 -5.00 3.80
CA ASP A 379 -7.80 -4.45 2.44
C ASP A 379 -8.22 -2.98 2.40
N HIS A 380 -7.40 -2.12 1.81
CA HIS A 380 -7.72 -0.71 1.56
C HIS A 380 -7.62 -0.36 0.07
N GLY A 381 -7.56 -1.38 -0.80
CA GLY A 381 -7.58 -1.26 -2.25
C GLY A 381 -8.99 -1.22 -2.84
N SER A 382 -9.07 -1.51 -4.14
CA SER A 382 -10.29 -1.54 -4.97
C SER A 382 -11.44 -2.34 -4.37
N LYS A 383 -11.16 -3.47 -3.70
CA LYS A 383 -12.18 -4.31 -3.08
C LYS A 383 -12.88 -3.58 -1.93
N HIS A 384 -12.09 -2.93 -1.08
CA HIS A 384 -12.59 -2.17 0.05
C HIS A 384 -13.40 -0.96 -0.39
N ILE A 385 -12.88 -0.19 -1.36
CA ILE A 385 -13.59 0.94 -1.97
C ILE A 385 -14.95 0.48 -2.50
N HIS A 386 -14.96 -0.57 -3.32
CA HIS A 386 -16.18 -1.11 -3.93
C HIS A 386 -17.23 -1.52 -2.89
N ASN A 387 -16.82 -2.31 -1.90
CA ASN A 387 -17.77 -2.82 -0.93
C ASN A 387 -18.23 -1.74 0.07
N ASN A 388 -17.39 -0.73 0.36
CA ASN A 388 -17.80 0.46 1.10
C ASN A 388 -18.89 1.23 0.35
N ILE A 389 -18.73 1.42 -0.96
CA ILE A 389 -19.73 2.03 -1.83
C ILE A 389 -21.03 1.21 -1.79
N LEU A 390 -20.96 -0.11 -1.97
CA LEU A 390 -22.14 -0.99 -1.89
C LEU A 390 -22.81 -0.94 -0.50
N GLY A 391 -22.03 -0.88 0.56
CA GLY A 391 -22.51 -0.74 1.93
C GLY A 391 -23.25 0.59 2.15
N ALA A 392 -22.67 1.69 1.69
CA ALA A 392 -23.28 3.03 1.74
C ALA A 392 -24.60 3.08 0.97
N LEU A 393 -24.61 2.59 -0.27
CA LEU A 393 -25.81 2.51 -1.11
C LEU A 393 -26.90 1.60 -0.51
N SER A 394 -26.51 0.54 0.19
CA SER A 394 -27.45 -0.38 0.83
C SER A 394 -28.08 0.23 2.10
N LEU A 395 -27.32 1.04 2.85
CA LEU A 395 -27.88 1.82 3.95
C LEU A 395 -29.01 2.75 3.46
N HIS A 396 -28.88 3.36 2.28
CA HIS A 396 -29.93 4.25 1.73
C HIS A 396 -31.23 3.53 1.39
N LYS A 397 -31.19 2.24 1.02
CA LYS A 397 -32.40 1.48 0.64
C LYS A 397 -33.42 1.37 1.78
N GLY A 398 -32.96 1.44 3.02
CA GLY A 398 -33.81 1.42 4.21
C GLY A 398 -34.32 2.80 4.66
N MET A 399 -33.87 3.88 3.98
CA MET A 399 -34.22 5.26 4.29
C MET A 399 -35.35 5.77 3.39
N ASP A 400 -36.05 6.81 3.85
CA ASP A 400 -36.98 7.56 3.01
C ASP A 400 -36.19 8.25 1.88
N GLU A 401 -36.70 8.20 0.65
CA GLU A 401 -36.06 8.81 -0.52
C GLU A 401 -35.86 10.34 -0.37
N ASN A 402 -36.65 11.00 0.48
CA ASN A 402 -36.49 12.43 0.76
C ASN A 402 -35.39 12.73 1.79
N HIS A 403 -34.85 11.71 2.45
CA HIS A 403 -33.80 11.86 3.47
C HIS A 403 -32.38 11.72 2.91
N TYR A 404 -32.25 11.53 1.60
CA TYR A 404 -30.96 11.53 0.89
C TYR A 404 -31.14 12.06 -0.53
N THR A 405 -30.08 12.60 -1.11
CA THR A 405 -30.06 13.17 -2.45
C THR A 405 -29.08 12.42 -3.35
N ILE A 406 -29.16 12.65 -4.67
CA ILE A 406 -28.16 12.14 -5.62
C ILE A 406 -26.77 12.72 -5.29
N LYS A 407 -26.71 13.95 -4.78
CA LYS A 407 -25.46 14.61 -4.40
C LYS A 407 -24.86 13.98 -3.14
N ASP A 408 -25.69 13.51 -2.20
CA ASP A 408 -25.21 12.74 -1.06
C ASP A 408 -24.52 11.45 -1.52
N LYS A 409 -25.18 10.68 -2.40
CA LYS A 409 -24.61 9.45 -3.00
C LYS A 409 -23.27 9.70 -3.68
N PHE A 410 -23.19 10.73 -4.52
CA PHE A 410 -21.95 11.08 -5.20
C PHE A 410 -20.82 11.38 -4.21
N ILE A 411 -21.09 12.16 -3.16
CA ILE A 411 -20.06 12.54 -2.19
C ILE A 411 -19.62 11.35 -1.34
N GLU A 412 -20.55 10.47 -0.93
CA GLU A 412 -20.21 9.24 -0.22
C GLU A 412 -19.30 8.33 -1.06
N GLU A 413 -19.63 8.11 -2.35
CA GLU A 413 -18.77 7.34 -3.25
C GLU A 413 -17.41 8.00 -3.42
N LEU A 414 -17.38 9.33 -3.61
CA LEU A 414 -16.15 10.09 -3.74
C LEU A 414 -15.26 9.95 -2.50
N ILE A 415 -15.82 10.03 -1.29
CA ILE A 415 -15.07 9.89 -0.04
C ILE A 415 -14.37 8.53 0.00
N HIS A 416 -15.05 7.46 -0.45
CA HIS A 416 -14.49 6.10 -0.41
C HIS A 416 -13.28 5.90 -1.34
N PHE A 417 -13.08 6.74 -2.35
CA PHE A 417 -11.83 6.73 -3.14
C PHE A 417 -10.63 7.35 -2.40
N TYR A 418 -10.85 8.18 -1.39
CA TYR A 418 -9.80 8.97 -0.75
C TYR A 418 -9.54 8.64 0.72
N HIS A 419 -10.52 8.07 1.45
CA HIS A 419 -10.46 7.98 2.91
C HIS A 419 -9.22 7.22 3.40
N ASP A 420 -8.79 6.22 2.64
CA ASP A 420 -7.66 5.35 2.97
C ASP A 420 -6.35 5.67 2.24
N VAL A 421 -6.29 6.74 1.44
CA VAL A 421 -5.08 7.04 0.65
C VAL A 421 -3.85 7.24 1.55
N GLY A 422 -4.06 7.63 2.81
CA GLY A 422 -3.00 7.77 3.81
C GLY A 422 -2.28 6.47 4.19
N TYR A 423 -2.83 5.28 3.91
CA TYR A 423 -2.16 4.00 4.13
C TYR A 423 -0.96 3.76 3.20
N THR A 424 -0.83 4.55 2.14
CA THR A 424 0.20 4.37 1.10
C THR A 424 1.57 4.93 1.48
N VAL A 425 1.70 5.65 2.61
CA VAL A 425 2.97 6.26 3.03
C VAL A 425 3.90 5.24 3.70
N GLY A 426 5.23 5.41 3.53
CA GLY A 426 6.24 4.45 4.00
C GLY A 426 6.26 4.15 5.51
N LEU A 427 5.71 5.05 6.33
CA LEU A 427 5.52 4.81 7.77
C LEU A 427 4.37 3.86 8.07
N ALA A 428 3.25 3.99 7.35
CA ALA A 428 2.09 3.10 7.50
C ALA A 428 2.45 1.67 7.02
N SER A 429 3.24 1.54 5.95
CA SER A 429 3.66 0.23 5.47
C SER A 429 4.61 -0.52 6.40
N SER A 430 5.25 0.16 7.38
CA SER A 430 6.24 -0.45 8.28
C SER A 430 5.70 -0.76 9.69
N ASP A 431 4.72 -0.02 10.23
CA ASP A 431 4.07 -0.32 11.52
C ASP A 431 2.56 -0.01 11.48
N PHE A 432 1.75 -1.00 11.91
CA PHE A 432 0.29 -0.88 12.09
C PHE A 432 -0.13 0.31 12.96
N ASN A 433 0.71 0.74 13.89
CA ASN A 433 0.41 1.90 14.72
C ASN A 433 0.47 3.21 13.93
N CYS A 434 1.39 3.31 12.98
CA CYS A 434 1.49 4.45 12.06
C CYS A 434 0.28 4.55 11.14
N CYS A 435 -0.30 3.41 10.79
CA CYS A 435 -1.49 3.34 9.94
C CYS A 435 -2.67 4.11 10.50
N LYS A 436 -2.77 4.32 11.82
CA LYS A 436 -3.89 5.04 12.43
C LYS A 436 -3.93 6.54 12.11
N ASP A 437 -2.84 7.10 11.57
CA ASP A 437 -2.76 8.50 11.14
C ASP A 437 -3.22 8.70 9.67
N HIS A 438 -3.63 7.65 8.96
CA HIS A 438 -4.09 7.74 7.57
C HIS A 438 -5.20 8.79 7.30
N PRO A 439 -6.17 9.06 8.21
CA PRO A 439 -7.18 10.08 7.94
C PRO A 439 -6.56 11.48 7.85
N PHE A 440 -5.52 11.74 8.67
CA PHE A 440 -4.80 13.01 8.66
C PHE A 440 -4.02 13.21 7.36
N ILE A 441 -3.37 12.15 6.87
CA ILE A 441 -2.59 12.19 5.63
C ILE A 441 -3.52 12.41 4.43
N GLY A 442 -4.63 11.67 4.35
CA GLY A 442 -5.62 11.80 3.28
C GLY A 442 -6.26 13.19 3.25
N ALA A 443 -6.69 13.70 4.41
CA ALA A 443 -7.25 15.05 4.52
C ALA A 443 -6.24 16.13 4.10
N LYS A 444 -4.97 15.99 4.49
CA LYS A 444 -3.93 16.95 4.11
C LYS A 444 -3.59 16.89 2.63
N MET A 445 -3.62 15.71 2.01
CA MET A 445 -3.47 15.59 0.55
C MET A 445 -4.58 16.35 -0.18
N ILE A 446 -5.82 16.25 0.28
CA ILE A 446 -6.96 17.00 -0.26
C ILE A 446 -6.76 18.51 -0.07
N GLU A 447 -6.35 18.93 1.12
CA GLU A 447 -6.08 20.35 1.45
C GLU A 447 -4.98 20.95 0.55
N CYS A 448 -3.86 20.23 0.37
CA CYS A 448 -2.75 20.65 -0.48
C CYS A 448 -3.13 20.75 -1.97
N ASN A 449 -4.20 20.08 -2.38
CA ASN A 449 -4.75 20.09 -3.74
C ASN A 449 -6.11 20.82 -3.82
N ARG A 450 -6.41 21.74 -2.89
CA ARG A 450 -7.69 22.45 -2.82
C ARG A 450 -8.18 23.02 -4.15
N ASP A 451 -7.31 23.67 -4.92
CA ASP A 451 -7.68 24.28 -6.20
C ASP A 451 -8.14 23.25 -7.24
N TYR A 452 -7.58 22.03 -7.20
CA TYR A 452 -8.04 20.91 -8.03
C TYR A 452 -9.47 20.53 -7.66
N PHE A 453 -9.73 20.32 -6.36
CA PHE A 453 -11.05 19.92 -5.92
C PHE A 453 -12.10 20.99 -6.19
N LEU A 454 -11.79 22.28 -6.01
CA LEU A 454 -12.73 23.37 -6.31
C LEU A 454 -12.93 23.63 -7.80
N HIS A 455 -12.08 23.09 -8.66
CA HIS A 455 -12.33 23.09 -10.09
C HIS A 455 -13.50 22.15 -10.46
N TYR A 456 -13.53 20.98 -9.81
CA TYR A 456 -14.50 19.92 -10.09
C TYR A 456 -15.74 20.00 -9.18
N LEU A 457 -15.57 20.38 -7.93
CA LEU A 457 -16.58 20.45 -6.87
C LEU A 457 -16.91 21.90 -6.49
N ASP A 458 -18.01 22.10 -5.76
CA ASP A 458 -18.24 23.35 -5.03
C ASP A 458 -17.59 23.31 -3.63
N GLU A 459 -17.54 24.48 -2.97
CA GLU A 459 -16.90 24.65 -1.66
C GLU A 459 -17.51 23.74 -0.59
N THR A 460 -18.83 23.55 -0.63
CA THR A 460 -19.56 22.72 0.34
C THR A 460 -19.20 21.26 0.15
N SER A 461 -19.22 20.74 -1.09
CA SER A 461 -18.78 19.39 -1.42
C SER A 461 -17.31 19.14 -1.08
N TYR A 462 -16.41 20.09 -1.37
CA TYR A 462 -14.99 20.01 -0.98
C TYR A 462 -14.83 19.91 0.54
N THR A 463 -15.52 20.77 1.30
CA THR A 463 -15.42 20.79 2.77
C THR A 463 -15.91 19.48 3.36
N ILE A 464 -17.03 18.93 2.85
CA ILE A 464 -17.57 17.65 3.30
C ILE A 464 -16.62 16.50 2.99
N LEU A 465 -16.05 16.46 1.78
CA LEU A 465 -15.04 15.46 1.40
C LEU A 465 -13.85 15.48 2.37
N HIS A 466 -13.24 16.66 2.56
CA HIS A 466 -12.10 16.84 3.47
C HIS A 466 -12.44 16.38 4.90
N ASP A 467 -13.57 16.84 5.43
CA ASP A 467 -13.98 16.58 6.81
C ASP A 467 -14.36 15.11 7.06
N CYS A 468 -15.02 14.48 6.08
CA CYS A 468 -15.37 13.08 6.18
C CYS A 468 -14.11 12.22 6.09
N VAL A 469 -13.18 12.49 5.16
CA VAL A 469 -11.89 11.79 5.09
C VAL A 469 -11.11 11.95 6.40
N LEU A 470 -11.11 13.14 7.01
CA LEU A 470 -10.43 13.37 8.29
C LEU A 470 -10.99 12.53 9.45
N CYS A 471 -12.30 12.28 9.47
CA CYS A 471 -12.98 11.68 10.62
C CYS A 471 -13.52 10.27 10.35
N HIS A 472 -13.43 9.72 9.13
CA HIS A 472 -14.16 8.52 8.72
C HIS A 472 -13.98 7.33 9.70
N ALA A 473 -12.76 7.14 10.21
CA ALA A 473 -12.40 6.08 11.16
C ALA A 473 -13.06 6.21 12.56
N ILE A 474 -13.80 7.28 12.83
CA ILE A 474 -14.62 7.45 14.04
C ILE A 474 -16.08 7.15 13.66
N ILE A 475 -16.69 6.16 14.29
CA ILE A 475 -18.10 5.85 14.01
C ILE A 475 -19.02 6.95 14.51
N ARG A 476 -19.86 7.46 13.61
CA ARG A 476 -20.94 8.38 13.93
C ARG A 476 -22.28 7.64 13.78
N PRO A 477 -22.90 7.19 14.89
CA PRO A 477 -24.10 6.34 14.82
C PRO A 477 -25.41 7.10 14.54
N ASN A 478 -25.33 8.40 14.24
CA ASN A 478 -26.52 9.22 13.98
C ASN A 478 -26.95 9.13 12.50
N LEU A 479 -27.71 8.11 12.15
CA LEU A 479 -28.37 8.01 10.84
C LEU A 479 -29.66 8.84 10.83
N SER A 480 -29.50 10.16 10.75
CA SER A 480 -30.59 11.11 10.55
C SER A 480 -30.22 12.09 9.44
N PRO A 481 -31.18 12.58 8.63
CA PRO A 481 -30.87 13.52 7.55
C PRO A 481 -30.22 14.81 8.07
N GLY A 482 -30.56 15.23 9.28
CA GLY A 482 -29.99 16.42 9.90
C GLY A 482 -30.33 17.69 9.11
N GLN A 483 -29.44 18.69 9.16
CA GLN A 483 -29.60 19.94 8.41
C GLN A 483 -29.04 19.83 7.00
N ILE A 484 -29.85 20.26 6.01
CA ILE A 484 -29.42 20.37 4.62
C ILE A 484 -28.54 21.61 4.43
N LYS A 485 -27.40 21.45 3.74
CA LYS A 485 -26.52 22.53 3.28
C LYS A 485 -26.31 22.39 1.78
N ASP A 486 -26.75 23.37 1.00
CA ASP A 486 -26.65 23.38 -0.48
C ASP A 486 -27.14 22.10 -1.16
N GLY A 487 -28.24 21.54 -0.63
CA GLY A 487 -28.85 20.31 -1.13
C GLY A 487 -28.14 19.02 -0.71
N ILE A 488 -27.23 19.09 0.27
CA ILE A 488 -26.46 17.96 0.81
C ILE A 488 -26.82 17.76 2.28
N HIS A 489 -26.79 16.53 2.79
CA HIS A 489 -26.99 16.14 4.19
C HIS A 489 -25.66 15.73 4.85
N PRO A 490 -24.84 16.67 5.37
CA PRO A 490 -23.46 16.37 5.78
C PRO A 490 -23.37 15.38 6.94
N GLU A 491 -24.31 15.43 7.87
CA GLU A 491 -24.33 14.54 9.03
C GLU A 491 -24.67 13.10 8.64
N MET A 492 -25.57 12.94 7.65
CA MET A 492 -25.94 11.63 7.11
C MET A 492 -24.77 11.02 6.35
N ILE A 493 -24.15 11.77 5.43
CA ILE A 493 -22.95 11.33 4.69
C ILE A 493 -21.88 10.85 5.67
N ARG A 494 -21.60 11.67 6.69
CA ARG A 494 -20.60 11.35 7.71
C ARG A 494 -20.92 10.05 8.46
N ALA A 495 -22.18 9.82 8.80
CA ALA A 495 -22.64 8.61 9.47
C ALA A 495 -22.54 7.38 8.55
N VAL A 496 -23.12 7.47 7.35
CA VAL A 496 -23.12 6.41 6.33
C VAL A 496 -21.70 5.96 6.01
N THR A 497 -20.80 6.89 5.69
CA THR A 497 -19.39 6.60 5.39
C THR A 497 -18.68 5.86 6.55
N SER A 498 -18.87 6.29 7.80
CA SER A 498 -18.21 5.60 8.92
C SER A 498 -18.79 4.24 9.26
N ILE A 499 -20.09 4.06 9.03
CA ILE A 499 -20.77 2.80 9.31
C ILE A 499 -20.41 1.79 8.22
N SER A 500 -20.38 2.18 6.95
CA SER A 500 -19.93 1.31 5.85
C SER A 500 -18.48 0.88 6.08
N ASP A 501 -17.59 1.83 6.34
CA ASP A 501 -16.16 1.57 6.59
C ASP A 501 -15.92 0.66 7.81
N ALA A 502 -16.58 0.94 8.93
CA ALA A 502 -16.46 0.11 10.13
C ALA A 502 -16.95 -1.32 9.91
N CYS A 503 -17.98 -1.53 9.08
CA CYS A 503 -18.46 -2.85 8.73
C CYS A 503 -17.55 -3.55 7.70
N ALA A 504 -16.84 -2.79 6.87
CA ALA A 504 -16.06 -3.31 5.76
C ALA A 504 -14.85 -4.14 6.15
N VAL A 505 -14.33 -3.88 7.35
CA VAL A 505 -13.30 -4.72 7.97
C VAL A 505 -13.68 -6.21 7.88
N THR A 506 -14.97 -6.56 7.94
CA THR A 506 -15.45 -7.95 7.98
C THR A 506 -15.34 -8.79 6.70
N TYR A 507 -15.10 -8.18 5.54
CA TYR A 507 -14.95 -8.88 4.27
C TYR A 507 -13.62 -8.56 3.57
N ASP A 508 -12.87 -7.56 4.02
CA ASP A 508 -11.66 -7.05 3.35
C ASP A 508 -10.37 -7.61 3.94
N ARG A 509 -9.61 -8.33 3.11
CA ARG A 509 -8.40 -9.03 3.53
C ARG A 509 -7.28 -8.67 2.57
N LYS A 510 -6.31 -7.85 3.03
CA LYS A 510 -5.17 -7.33 2.23
C LYS A 510 -4.53 -8.41 1.36
N THR A 511 -4.44 -9.63 1.87
CA THR A 511 -3.74 -10.74 1.20
C THR A 511 -4.60 -11.99 1.18
N GLN A 512 -5.92 -11.84 1.00
CA GLN A 512 -6.86 -12.96 0.90
C GLN A 512 -6.35 -13.97 -0.11
N GLU A 513 -6.10 -13.54 -1.35
CA GLU A 513 -5.67 -14.38 -2.47
C GLU A 513 -4.42 -15.23 -2.16
N PHE A 514 -3.56 -14.75 -1.25
CA PHE A 514 -2.39 -15.48 -0.76
C PHE A 514 -2.76 -16.51 0.34
N TRP A 515 -3.60 -16.11 1.30
CA TRP A 515 -4.02 -16.95 2.42
C TRP A 515 -5.08 -17.99 2.08
N GLU A 516 -5.76 -17.84 0.96
CA GLU A 516 -6.75 -18.80 0.46
C GLU A 516 -6.10 -20.09 -0.05
N GLN A 517 -4.77 -20.11 -0.18
CA GLN A 517 -4.04 -21.30 -0.58
C GLN A 517 -3.96 -22.29 0.59
N THR A 518 -4.33 -23.55 0.31
CA THR A 518 -4.21 -24.69 1.24
C THR A 518 -2.87 -24.70 1.97
N ARG A 519 -1.79 -24.46 1.22
CA ARG A 519 -0.42 -24.52 1.73
C ARG A 519 -0.05 -23.33 2.64
N ALA A 520 -0.59 -22.14 2.40
CA ALA A 520 -0.39 -20.98 3.26
C ALA A 520 -1.05 -21.18 4.62
N LEU A 521 -2.28 -21.70 4.64
CA LEU A 521 -3.03 -22.03 5.86
C LEU A 521 -2.33 -23.12 6.68
N VAL A 522 -1.85 -24.17 6.01
CA VAL A 522 -1.07 -25.23 6.63
C VAL A 522 0.22 -24.67 7.25
N ALA A 523 0.93 -23.78 6.55
CA ALA A 523 2.15 -23.16 7.05
C ALA A 523 1.89 -22.31 8.32
N LEU A 524 0.79 -21.56 8.38
CA LEU A 524 0.39 -20.83 9.58
C LEU A 524 0.01 -21.74 10.76
N ALA A 525 -0.71 -22.82 10.47
CA ALA A 525 -1.09 -23.80 11.48
C ALA A 525 0.14 -24.42 12.17
N LYS A 526 1.29 -24.54 11.49
CA LYS A 526 2.56 -25.02 12.09
C LYS A 526 3.04 -24.14 13.23
N ILE A 527 3.14 -22.82 13.03
CA ILE A 527 3.61 -21.90 14.09
C ILE A 527 2.60 -21.88 15.25
N LYS A 528 1.29 -21.85 14.96
CA LYS A 528 0.28 -21.84 16.03
C LYS A 528 0.31 -23.12 16.86
N SER A 529 0.48 -24.28 16.23
CA SER A 529 0.58 -25.56 16.93
C SER A 529 1.76 -25.57 17.90
N PHE A 530 2.89 -24.98 17.50
CA PHE A 530 4.02 -24.74 18.38
C PHE A 530 3.62 -23.82 19.56
N LEU A 531 2.98 -22.69 19.28
CA LEU A 531 2.59 -21.70 20.31
C LEU A 531 1.53 -22.19 21.30
N ILE A 532 0.69 -23.17 20.94
CA ILE A 532 -0.25 -23.79 21.87
C ILE A 532 0.48 -24.63 22.92
N LEU A 533 1.54 -25.33 22.50
CA LEU A 533 2.35 -26.18 23.36
C LEU A 533 3.39 -25.37 24.16
N PHE A 534 3.84 -24.25 23.59
CA PHE A 534 4.85 -23.38 24.16
C PHE A 534 4.35 -21.92 24.22
N PRO A 535 3.29 -21.62 25.00
CA PRO A 535 2.67 -20.30 25.06
C PRO A 535 3.60 -19.18 25.49
N GLU A 536 4.67 -19.47 26.23
CA GLU A 536 5.72 -18.51 26.61
C GLU A 536 6.46 -17.91 25.40
N TYR A 537 6.47 -18.60 24.26
CA TYR A 537 7.06 -18.09 23.02
C TYR A 537 6.11 -17.16 22.25
N THR A 538 4.90 -16.91 22.75
CA THR A 538 3.93 -15.99 22.12
C THR A 538 4.53 -14.62 21.85
N LYS A 539 5.22 -14.04 22.84
CA LYS A 539 5.85 -12.73 22.70
C LYS A 539 7.11 -12.80 21.83
N LYS A 540 7.93 -13.85 22.02
CA LYS A 540 9.21 -14.09 21.33
C LYS A 540 9.01 -14.27 19.82
N LEU A 541 8.11 -15.16 19.44
CA LEU A 541 7.67 -15.39 18.05
C LEU A 541 6.62 -14.39 17.58
N GLY A 542 6.33 -13.37 18.38
CA GLY A 542 5.45 -12.25 18.08
C GLY A 542 6.24 -11.06 17.54
N ASP A 543 6.48 -10.06 18.37
CA ASP A 543 7.07 -8.79 17.92
C ASP A 543 8.60 -8.81 17.82
N ASP A 544 9.28 -9.74 18.49
CA ASP A 544 10.74 -9.77 18.53
C ASP A 544 11.35 -10.53 17.34
N ILE A 545 10.67 -11.58 16.85
CA ILE A 545 11.20 -12.48 15.81
C ILE A 545 11.47 -11.80 14.46
N VAL A 546 10.69 -10.76 14.13
CA VAL A 546 10.87 -9.96 12.90
C VAL A 546 12.16 -9.13 12.94
N LYS A 547 12.78 -8.97 14.12
CA LYS A 547 14.09 -8.30 14.31
C LYS A 547 15.25 -9.31 14.33
N GLY A 548 14.98 -10.59 14.08
CA GLY A 548 15.94 -11.69 14.17
C GLY A 548 15.73 -12.54 15.42
N LYS A 549 16.80 -13.16 15.92
CA LYS A 549 16.78 -13.86 17.21
C LYS A 549 16.40 -12.85 18.31
N TRP A 550 15.50 -13.22 19.21
CA TRP A 550 15.09 -12.36 20.32
C TRP A 550 16.24 -12.16 21.33
N GLN A 551 16.14 -11.15 22.19
CA GLN A 551 17.26 -10.68 23.05
C GLN A 551 17.83 -11.77 23.97
N ASP A 552 16.98 -12.65 24.50
CA ASP A 552 17.35 -13.77 25.38
C ASP A 552 17.38 -15.12 24.65
N TYR A 553 17.64 -15.15 23.34
CA TYR A 553 17.78 -16.40 22.57
C TYR A 553 19.02 -17.18 23.01
N ASP A 554 18.81 -18.44 23.42
CA ASP A 554 19.87 -19.36 23.82
C ASP A 554 20.04 -20.49 22.79
N GLU A 555 21.14 -20.45 22.02
CA GLU A 555 21.51 -21.51 21.06
C GLU A 555 21.67 -22.88 21.70
N SER A 556 21.92 -22.92 23.00
CA SER A 556 22.03 -24.16 23.73
C SER A 556 20.66 -24.69 24.16
N ASN A 557 19.62 -23.86 24.25
CA ASN A 557 18.26 -24.28 24.61
C ASN A 557 17.57 -24.94 23.39
N PRO A 558 17.30 -26.25 23.40
CA PRO A 558 16.71 -26.95 22.25
C PRO A 558 15.34 -26.41 21.83
N ILE A 559 14.59 -25.82 22.76
CA ILE A 559 13.27 -25.24 22.49
C ILE A 559 13.39 -23.88 21.81
N ASP A 560 14.37 -23.04 22.21
CA ASP A 560 14.67 -21.79 21.51
C ASP A 560 15.08 -22.06 20.06
N VAL A 561 15.96 -23.04 19.87
CA VAL A 561 16.38 -23.49 18.53
C VAL A 561 15.18 -23.98 17.71
N MET A 562 14.34 -24.85 18.29
CA MET A 562 13.14 -25.35 17.63
C MET A 562 12.17 -24.20 17.25
N ALA A 563 11.90 -23.28 18.17
CA ALA A 563 11.01 -22.14 17.95
C ALA A 563 11.49 -21.29 16.76
N TYR A 564 12.79 -20.98 16.72
CA TYR A 564 13.38 -20.19 15.65
C TYR A 564 13.35 -20.92 14.30
N GLU A 565 13.64 -22.21 14.28
CA GLU A 565 13.58 -23.02 13.07
C GLU A 565 12.16 -23.18 12.52
N VAL A 566 11.16 -23.40 13.38
CA VAL A 566 9.74 -23.44 12.98
C VAL A 566 9.34 -22.12 12.30
N TYR A 567 9.76 -20.99 12.86
CA TYR A 567 9.53 -19.68 12.25
C TYR A 567 10.22 -19.56 10.88
N LEU A 568 11.52 -19.87 10.80
CA LEU A 568 12.28 -19.77 9.55
C LEU A 568 11.68 -20.66 8.46
N HIS A 569 11.36 -21.92 8.80
CA HIS A 569 10.73 -22.87 7.89
C HIS A 569 9.43 -22.31 7.32
N VAL A 570 8.54 -21.81 8.19
CA VAL A 570 7.25 -21.27 7.74
C VAL A 570 7.42 -20.00 6.93
N ARG A 571 8.31 -19.10 7.35
CA ARG A 571 8.64 -17.88 6.61
C ARG A 571 9.14 -18.19 5.20
N ASP A 572 10.07 -19.13 5.09
CA ASP A 572 10.69 -19.52 3.82
C ASP A 572 9.70 -20.30 2.93
N GLU A 573 8.81 -21.10 3.54
CA GLU A 573 7.71 -21.75 2.84
C GLU A 573 6.74 -20.73 2.24
N LEU A 574 6.36 -19.70 3.00
CA LEU A 574 5.51 -18.59 2.54
C LEU A 574 6.18 -17.78 1.42
N ARG A 575 7.48 -17.49 1.53
CA ARG A 575 8.24 -16.84 0.45
C ARG A 575 8.26 -17.67 -0.83
N SER A 576 8.50 -18.98 -0.71
CA SER A 576 8.47 -19.90 -1.84
C SER A 576 7.09 -19.92 -2.53
N MET A 577 6.00 -19.75 -1.78
CA MET A 577 4.66 -19.61 -2.35
C MET A 577 4.50 -18.31 -3.14
N VAL A 578 5.01 -17.18 -2.61
CA VAL A 578 5.02 -15.89 -3.33
C VAL A 578 5.78 -16.02 -4.66
N ASP A 579 6.89 -16.75 -4.68
CA ASP A 579 7.69 -16.96 -5.90
C ASP A 579 6.92 -17.71 -6.98
N GLY A 580 6.09 -18.68 -6.58
CA GLY A 580 5.21 -19.45 -7.46
C GLY A 580 3.94 -18.70 -7.91
N TYR A 581 3.65 -17.54 -7.33
CA TYR A 581 2.41 -16.81 -7.61
C TYR A 581 2.50 -16.02 -8.92
N ALA A 582 1.40 -15.98 -9.68
CA ALA A 582 1.33 -15.41 -11.03
C ALA A 582 1.11 -13.88 -11.00
N ILE A 583 1.99 -13.16 -10.31
CA ILE A 583 1.98 -11.70 -10.17
C ILE A 583 3.33 -11.10 -10.60
N PRO A 584 3.40 -9.80 -10.95
CA PRO A 584 4.67 -9.15 -11.29
C PRO A 584 5.72 -9.21 -10.16
N GLU A 585 7.01 -9.27 -10.53
CA GLU A 585 8.12 -9.40 -9.58
C GLU A 585 8.16 -8.25 -8.56
N GLU A 586 7.78 -7.03 -8.96
CA GLU A 586 7.68 -5.90 -8.03
C GLU A 586 6.67 -6.16 -6.91
N LYS A 587 5.49 -6.71 -7.25
CA LYS A 587 4.47 -7.09 -6.25
C LYS A 587 4.94 -8.26 -5.39
N LYS A 588 5.68 -9.22 -5.96
CA LYS A 588 6.34 -10.28 -5.17
C LYS A 588 7.30 -9.68 -4.15
N GLY A 589 8.05 -8.66 -4.54
CA GLY A 589 8.94 -7.90 -3.64
C GLY A 589 8.19 -7.33 -2.44
N LEU A 590 7.01 -6.73 -2.64
CA LEU A 590 6.16 -6.21 -1.57
C LEU A 590 5.67 -7.32 -0.64
N PHE A 591 5.20 -8.45 -1.18
CA PHE A 591 4.79 -9.59 -0.34
C PHE A 591 5.95 -10.18 0.45
N ARG A 592 7.14 -10.34 -0.15
CA ARG A 592 8.34 -10.79 0.58
C ARG A 592 8.70 -9.81 1.69
N GLN A 593 8.66 -8.52 1.42
CA GLN A 593 8.90 -7.49 2.43
C GLN A 593 7.90 -7.60 3.60
N ALA A 594 6.62 -7.78 3.31
CA ALA A 594 5.60 -7.99 4.33
C ALA A 594 5.89 -9.25 5.16
N ILE A 595 6.33 -10.35 4.51
CA ILE A 595 6.75 -11.59 5.19
C ILE A 595 7.95 -11.33 6.11
N ASP A 596 8.84 -10.44 5.73
CA ASP A 596 10.08 -10.25 6.47
C ASP A 596 9.92 -9.31 7.65
N GLN A 597 9.11 -8.27 7.49
CA GLN A 597 9.00 -7.18 8.44
C GLN A 597 7.85 -7.35 9.43
N GLN A 598 6.81 -8.11 9.06
CA GLN A 598 5.54 -8.09 9.79
C GLN A 598 4.95 -9.48 10.02
N PHE A 599 5.56 -10.53 9.48
CA PHE A 599 5.11 -11.89 9.70
C PHE A 599 5.39 -12.34 11.12
N ASN A 600 4.33 -12.48 11.89
CA ASN A 600 4.32 -13.30 13.09
C ASN A 600 2.97 -14.03 13.17
N ALA A 601 2.93 -15.19 13.83
CA ALA A 601 1.74 -16.03 13.83
C ALA A 601 0.49 -15.36 14.45
N PHE A 602 0.68 -14.36 15.31
CA PHE A 602 -0.43 -13.61 15.90
C PHE A 602 -1.00 -12.55 14.96
N LYS A 603 -0.14 -11.86 14.19
CA LYS A 603 -0.53 -10.94 13.12
C LYS A 603 -1.12 -11.69 11.93
N ALA A 604 -0.60 -12.88 11.61
CA ALA A 604 -1.18 -13.74 10.60
C ALA A 604 -2.62 -14.17 10.94
N ASN A 605 -2.99 -14.32 12.23
CA ASN A 605 -4.38 -14.54 12.63
C ASN A 605 -5.28 -13.35 12.27
N ILE A 606 -4.75 -12.12 12.35
CA ILE A 606 -5.43 -10.90 11.88
C ILE A 606 -5.54 -10.94 10.35
N THR A 607 -4.50 -11.40 9.64
CA THR A 607 -4.47 -11.46 8.17
C THR A 607 -5.29 -12.61 7.56
N LEU A 608 -5.51 -13.72 8.29
CA LEU A 608 -6.45 -14.79 7.93
C LEU A 608 -7.93 -14.38 8.08
N GLY A 609 -8.19 -13.16 8.56
CA GLY A 609 -9.54 -12.63 8.69
C GLY A 609 -10.31 -13.31 9.80
N GLN A 610 -10.02 -12.92 11.05
CA GLN A 610 -10.80 -13.23 12.25
C GLN A 610 -12.29 -12.89 12.05
N TYR A 611 -13.03 -13.79 11.44
CA TYR A 611 -14.46 -13.60 11.24
C TYR A 611 -15.12 -14.92 11.55
N GLY A 612 -15.71 -15.03 12.74
CA GLY A 612 -16.70 -16.06 12.99
C GLY A 612 -17.92 -15.93 12.11
N ALA A 613 -18.19 -14.73 11.58
CA ALA A 613 -19.15 -14.48 10.53
C ALA A 613 -18.67 -13.39 9.53
N VAL A 614 -19.15 -13.46 8.29
CA VAL A 614 -18.88 -12.51 7.22
C VAL A 614 -20.08 -11.58 7.11
N LEU A 615 -19.85 -10.28 6.90
CA LEU A 615 -20.93 -9.37 6.56
C LEU A 615 -21.48 -9.73 5.18
N VAL A 616 -22.79 -9.97 5.15
CA VAL A 616 -23.55 -10.34 3.95
C VAL A 616 -24.53 -9.24 3.54
N GLY A 617 -24.71 -8.23 4.38
CA GLY A 617 -25.51 -7.07 4.05
C GLY A 617 -25.48 -6.02 5.14
N LEU A 618 -25.75 -4.78 4.74
CA LEU A 618 -25.85 -3.63 5.62
C LEU A 618 -27.09 -2.84 5.19
N GLU A 619 -27.98 -2.55 6.12
CA GLU A 619 -29.20 -1.77 5.84
C GLU A 619 -29.51 -0.82 6.98
N SER A 620 -30.29 0.22 6.69
CA SER A 620 -30.85 1.07 7.74
C SER A 620 -32.27 0.64 8.04
N ILE A 621 -32.69 0.75 9.29
CA ILE A 621 -34.06 0.44 9.70
C ILE A 621 -34.64 1.59 10.53
N PRO A 622 -35.96 1.86 10.44
CA PRO A 622 -36.60 2.89 11.23
C PRO A 622 -36.37 2.68 12.72
N ASN A 623 -35.88 3.71 13.41
CA ASN A 623 -35.71 3.65 14.84
C ASN A 623 -37.05 3.88 15.55
N LYS A 624 -37.56 2.84 16.22
CA LYS A 624 -38.82 2.93 16.97
C LYS A 624 -38.76 3.97 18.10
N GLU A 625 -37.59 4.23 18.67
CA GLU A 625 -37.43 5.23 19.71
C GLU A 625 -37.62 6.66 19.19
N ALA A 626 -37.33 6.92 17.91
CA ALA A 626 -37.48 8.24 17.29
C ALA A 626 -38.94 8.74 17.28
N GLN A 627 -39.92 7.83 17.37
CA GLN A 627 -41.33 8.20 17.47
C GLN A 627 -41.65 8.92 18.79
N ASN A 628 -40.90 8.62 19.86
CA ASN A 628 -41.15 9.13 21.21
C ASN A 628 -40.02 10.03 21.73
N ASN A 629 -38.91 10.13 21.00
CA ASN A 629 -37.72 10.90 21.38
C ASN A 629 -37.12 11.61 20.16
N GLN A 630 -37.35 12.92 20.05
CA GLN A 630 -36.84 13.74 18.93
C GLN A 630 -35.30 13.79 18.86
N ASN A 631 -34.61 13.40 19.94
CA ASN A 631 -33.15 13.35 19.99
C ASN A 631 -32.59 11.96 19.67
N ALA A 632 -33.44 10.97 19.35
CA ALA A 632 -33.00 9.67 18.87
C ALA A 632 -32.82 9.70 17.34
N PRO A 633 -31.82 8.98 16.79
CA PRO A 633 -31.63 8.89 15.35
C PRO A 633 -32.88 8.42 14.61
N THR A 634 -33.14 8.93 13.41
CA THR A 634 -34.28 8.50 12.59
C THR A 634 -34.17 7.02 12.21
N TYR A 635 -32.95 6.57 11.92
CA TYR A 635 -32.64 5.18 11.59
C TYR A 635 -31.56 4.62 12.50
N ILE A 636 -31.50 3.30 12.61
CA ILE A 636 -30.35 2.58 13.17
C ILE A 636 -29.80 1.62 12.12
N PRO A 637 -28.49 1.29 12.14
CA PRO A 637 -27.93 0.32 11.23
C PRO A 637 -28.33 -1.11 11.65
N GLN A 638 -28.70 -1.92 10.67
CA GLN A 638 -28.81 -3.37 10.78
C GLN A 638 -27.67 -4.02 10.00
N ILE A 639 -26.87 -4.81 10.71
CA ILE A 639 -25.66 -5.47 10.25
C ILE A 639 -25.97 -6.95 10.07
N ASN A 640 -26.04 -7.40 8.82
CA ASN A 640 -26.37 -8.78 8.47
C ASN A 640 -25.08 -9.60 8.34
N LEU A 641 -24.99 -10.70 9.10
CA LEU A 641 -23.79 -11.50 9.26
C LEU A 641 -24.12 -12.98 9.06
N ALA A 642 -23.30 -13.71 8.32
CA ALA A 642 -23.43 -15.16 8.15
C ALA A 642 -22.17 -15.87 8.66
N LEU A 643 -22.29 -17.04 9.30
CA LEU A 643 -21.13 -17.75 9.85
C LEU A 643 -20.05 -18.01 8.79
N SER A 644 -18.79 -17.71 9.07
CA SER A 644 -17.72 -17.88 8.08
C SER A 644 -17.46 -19.36 7.81
N ILE A 645 -17.19 -19.69 6.54
CA ILE A 645 -16.71 -21.02 6.13
C ILE A 645 -15.48 -21.45 6.93
N ALA A 646 -14.63 -20.51 7.33
CA ALA A 646 -13.44 -20.79 8.12
C ALA A 646 -13.72 -20.90 9.63
N TYR A 647 -14.92 -20.54 10.12
CA TYR A 647 -15.17 -20.38 11.55
C TYR A 647 -14.87 -21.65 12.35
N GLY A 648 -15.34 -22.82 11.92
CA GLY A 648 -15.04 -24.08 12.60
C GLY A 648 -13.53 -24.32 12.76
N VAL A 649 -12.76 -24.03 11.71
CA VAL A 649 -11.29 -24.14 11.68
C VAL A 649 -10.64 -23.12 12.59
N LEU A 650 -11.07 -21.87 12.50
CA LEU A 650 -10.52 -20.77 13.30
C LEU A 650 -10.84 -21.01 14.78
N LYS A 651 -12.05 -21.49 15.10
CA LYS A 651 -12.49 -21.92 16.42
C LYS A 651 -11.60 -23.06 16.93
N ASP A 652 -11.38 -24.10 16.13
CA ASP A 652 -10.61 -25.28 16.53
C ASP A 652 -9.10 -25.00 16.66
N LEU A 653 -8.53 -24.14 15.80
CA LEU A 653 -7.09 -23.78 15.79
C LEU A 653 -6.74 -22.64 16.75
N TYR A 654 -7.62 -21.65 16.89
CA TYR A 654 -7.33 -20.39 17.60
C TYR A 654 -8.15 -20.21 18.88
N GLY A 655 -9.17 -21.05 19.08
CA GLY A 655 -10.15 -20.88 20.13
C GLY A 655 -11.25 -19.91 19.72
N GLU A 656 -12.44 -20.11 20.29
CA GLU A 656 -13.63 -19.31 19.99
C GLU A 656 -13.42 -17.81 20.25
N ASP A 657 -12.64 -17.46 21.28
CA ASP A 657 -12.37 -16.06 21.59
C ASP A 657 -11.56 -15.37 20.49
N GLN A 658 -10.55 -16.04 19.91
CA GLN A 658 -9.74 -15.48 18.83
C GLN A 658 -10.48 -15.47 17.49
N ALA A 659 -11.37 -16.44 17.26
CA ALA A 659 -12.24 -16.46 16.07
C ALA A 659 -13.23 -15.29 16.05
N ASN A 660 -13.57 -14.75 17.22
CA ASN A 660 -14.57 -13.70 17.41
C ASN A 660 -13.98 -12.29 17.65
N ASP A 661 -12.67 -12.08 17.62
CA ASP A 661 -12.08 -10.79 18.00
C ASP A 661 -12.48 -9.63 17.08
N SER A 662 -12.62 -9.84 15.77
CA SER A 662 -13.15 -8.77 14.92
C SER A 662 -14.63 -8.50 15.13
N PHE A 663 -15.40 -9.51 15.56
CA PHE A 663 -16.79 -9.29 15.99
C PHE A 663 -16.82 -8.42 17.23
N LYS A 664 -15.97 -8.73 18.22
CA LYS A 664 -15.84 -7.88 19.41
C LYS A 664 -15.48 -6.46 19.02
N LYS A 665 -14.55 -6.27 18.08
CA LYS A 665 -14.18 -4.94 17.58
C LYS A 665 -15.39 -4.24 16.94
N LEU A 666 -16.04 -4.87 15.97
CA LEU A 666 -17.22 -4.32 15.29
C LEU A 666 -18.36 -4.01 16.27
N VAL A 667 -18.68 -4.92 17.18
CA VAL A 667 -19.74 -4.73 18.18
C VAL A 667 -19.39 -3.60 19.14
N ALA A 668 -18.14 -3.52 19.60
CA ALA A 668 -17.66 -2.45 20.47
C ALA A 668 -17.66 -1.08 19.79
N GLU A 669 -17.36 -1.04 18.49
CA GLU A 669 -17.47 0.14 17.62
C GLU A 669 -18.91 0.72 17.64
N PHE A 670 -19.93 -0.12 17.77
CA PHE A 670 -21.33 0.27 18.00
C PHE A 670 -21.75 0.32 19.48
N ASN A 671 -20.81 0.31 20.43
CA ASN A 671 -21.04 0.27 21.88
C ASN A 671 -21.91 -0.93 22.35
N GLY A 672 -21.88 -2.05 21.63
CA GLY A 672 -22.54 -3.29 22.02
C GLY A 672 -21.66 -4.20 22.88
N ASP A 673 -22.25 -5.28 23.39
CA ASP A 673 -21.54 -6.36 24.11
C ASP A 673 -21.55 -7.64 23.27
N MET A 674 -20.37 -8.18 22.99
CA MET A 674 -20.24 -9.44 22.25
C MET A 674 -20.95 -10.61 22.94
N LYS A 675 -21.15 -10.55 24.27
CA LYS A 675 -21.90 -11.57 25.00
C LYS A 675 -23.33 -11.73 24.49
N ASP A 676 -23.93 -10.67 23.98
CA ASP A 676 -25.29 -10.68 23.43
C ASP A 676 -25.38 -11.54 22.15
N LEU A 677 -24.28 -11.62 21.39
CA LEU A 677 -24.20 -12.39 20.15
C LEU A 677 -23.64 -13.80 20.35
N LYS A 678 -22.85 -14.03 21.41
CA LYS A 678 -22.04 -15.25 21.58
C LYS A 678 -22.89 -16.52 21.60
N THR A 679 -23.99 -16.53 22.34
CA THR A 679 -24.88 -17.71 22.44
C THR A 679 -25.44 -18.09 21.07
N HIS A 680 -25.93 -17.12 20.30
CA HIS A 680 -26.55 -17.34 19.00
C HIS A 680 -25.55 -17.78 17.92
N LEU A 681 -24.32 -17.25 17.96
CA LEU A 681 -23.24 -17.75 17.10
C LEU A 681 -22.91 -19.21 17.40
N GLY A 682 -22.91 -19.61 18.68
CA GLY A 682 -22.74 -21.01 19.09
C GLY A 682 -23.87 -21.92 18.59
N GLU A 683 -25.12 -21.48 18.72
CA GLU A 683 -26.31 -22.20 18.23
C GLU A 683 -26.27 -22.41 16.71
N ILE A 684 -25.95 -21.36 15.95
CA ILE A 684 -25.83 -21.43 14.48
C ILE A 684 -24.67 -22.34 14.07
N SER A 685 -23.52 -22.23 14.73
CA SER A 685 -22.36 -23.10 14.47
C SER A 685 -22.69 -24.56 14.72
N GLN A 686 -23.35 -24.87 15.84
CA GLN A 686 -23.71 -26.26 16.18
C GLN A 686 -24.72 -26.83 15.17
N ALA A 687 -25.73 -26.05 14.78
CA ALA A 687 -26.69 -26.47 13.77
C ALA A 687 -26.00 -26.81 12.44
N LEU A 688 -25.05 -25.98 12.00
CA LEU A 688 -24.28 -26.23 10.78
C LEU A 688 -23.39 -27.49 10.90
N ASP A 689 -22.73 -27.70 12.05
CA ASP A 689 -21.93 -28.90 12.31
C ASP A 689 -22.78 -30.18 12.27
N ASP A 690 -24.04 -30.09 12.71
CA ASP A 690 -25.01 -31.19 12.69
C ASP A 690 -25.70 -31.38 11.31
N GLY A 691 -25.40 -30.52 10.33
CA GLY A 691 -26.02 -30.53 9.00
C GLY A 691 -27.48 -30.07 8.99
N ILE A 692 -27.87 -29.26 9.98
CA ILE A 692 -29.24 -28.77 10.20
C ILE A 692 -29.28 -27.27 9.87
N SER A 693 -30.38 -26.84 9.23
CA SER A 693 -30.66 -25.42 9.00
C SER A 693 -31.00 -24.71 10.32
N SER A 694 -30.40 -23.54 10.57
CA SER A 694 -30.79 -22.67 11.69
C SER A 694 -31.70 -21.55 11.20
N GLN A 695 -32.50 -20.97 12.11
CA GLN A 695 -33.27 -19.76 11.81
C GLN A 695 -32.38 -18.51 11.93
N ASP A 696 -32.72 -17.48 11.16
CA ASP A 696 -32.11 -16.16 11.34
C ASP A 696 -32.42 -15.63 12.74
N VAL A 697 -31.41 -15.07 13.40
CA VAL A 697 -31.54 -14.46 14.73
C VAL A 697 -31.24 -12.98 14.63
N VAL A 698 -32.10 -12.16 15.22
CA VAL A 698 -31.91 -10.71 15.26
C VAL A 698 -31.65 -10.27 16.70
N VAL A 699 -30.49 -9.65 16.93
CA VAL A 699 -30.02 -9.22 18.24
C VAL A 699 -29.79 -7.72 18.23
N ALA A 700 -30.46 -6.98 19.10
CA ALA A 700 -30.16 -5.57 19.33
C ALA A 700 -29.07 -5.47 20.41
N THR A 701 -27.92 -4.87 20.07
CA THR A 701 -26.85 -4.60 21.03
C THR A 701 -26.16 -3.28 20.68
N GLY A 702 -25.90 -2.46 21.71
CA GLY A 702 -25.36 -1.11 21.51
C GLY A 702 -26.34 -0.19 20.79
N VAL A 703 -25.86 0.52 19.76
CA VAL A 703 -26.65 1.43 18.91
C VAL A 703 -26.98 0.84 17.54
N ALA A 704 -26.85 -0.47 17.39
CA ALA A 704 -27.08 -1.20 16.14
C ALA A 704 -27.95 -2.45 16.38
N GLN A 705 -28.43 -3.02 15.27
CA GLN A 705 -29.04 -4.33 15.24
C GLN A 705 -28.16 -5.29 14.44
N PHE A 706 -27.95 -6.50 14.95
CA PHE A 706 -27.16 -7.53 14.30
C PHE A 706 -28.08 -8.68 13.92
N LYS A 707 -28.16 -8.99 12.62
CA LYS A 707 -28.92 -10.13 12.11
C LYS A 707 -27.95 -11.24 11.75
N LEU A 708 -27.95 -12.32 12.53
CA LEU A 708 -27.18 -13.53 12.27
C LEU A 708 -27.99 -14.46 11.38
N LEU A 709 -27.50 -14.75 10.17
CA LEU A 709 -28.17 -15.64 9.23
C LEU A 709 -27.98 -17.10 9.64
N GLY A 710 -29.08 -17.84 9.70
CA GLY A 710 -29.09 -19.24 10.10
C GLY A 710 -28.76 -20.23 8.98
N ASN A 711 -28.65 -19.73 7.74
CA ASN A 711 -28.39 -20.51 6.54
C ASN A 711 -27.25 -19.89 5.72
N PHE A 712 -26.23 -20.69 5.39
CA PHE A 712 -25.17 -20.30 4.46
C PHE A 712 -25.61 -20.62 3.03
N VAL A 713 -26.55 -19.82 2.50
CA VAL A 713 -27.11 -20.03 1.16
C VAL A 713 -26.74 -18.82 0.33
N GLU A 714 -25.56 -18.83 -0.30
CA GLU A 714 -25.30 -18.12 -1.57
C GLU A 714 -23.86 -18.28 -2.11
N SER A 715 -22.90 -18.80 -1.32
CA SER A 715 -21.50 -18.99 -1.78
C SER A 715 -21.30 -19.96 -2.95
N HIS A 716 -22.33 -20.67 -3.38
CA HIS A 716 -22.24 -21.71 -4.40
C HIS A 716 -22.29 -21.17 -5.84
N GLN A 717 -22.50 -19.87 -6.05
CA GLN A 717 -22.54 -19.27 -7.39
C GLN A 717 -21.27 -18.53 -7.78
N ASP A 718 -20.36 -18.24 -6.85
CA ASP A 718 -19.06 -17.66 -7.14
C ASP A 718 -17.97 -18.76 -7.21
N PRO A 719 -17.42 -19.06 -8.40
CA PRO A 719 -16.36 -20.07 -8.56
C PRO A 719 -15.13 -19.80 -7.69
N HIS A 720 -14.84 -18.52 -7.38
CA HIS A 720 -13.72 -18.14 -6.52
C HIS A 720 -14.00 -18.51 -5.06
N LEU A 721 -15.19 -18.18 -4.54
CA LEU A 721 -15.59 -18.59 -3.19
C LEU A 721 -15.71 -20.10 -3.04
N LYS A 722 -16.09 -20.81 -4.12
CA LYS A 722 -16.11 -22.27 -4.13
C LYS A 722 -14.71 -22.87 -4.11
N GLY A 723 -13.81 -22.37 -4.96
CA GLY A 723 -12.39 -22.79 -4.94
C GLY A 723 -11.72 -22.50 -3.60
N LEU A 724 -12.05 -21.37 -2.98
CA LEU A 724 -11.66 -21.03 -1.62
C LEU A 724 -12.18 -22.05 -0.60
N GLU A 725 -13.47 -22.33 -0.60
CA GLU A 725 -14.10 -23.31 0.29
C GLU A 725 -13.44 -24.69 0.15
N ASP A 726 -13.16 -25.12 -1.08
CA ASP A 726 -12.52 -26.41 -1.36
C ASP A 726 -11.06 -26.44 -0.87
N ASN A 727 -10.29 -25.37 -1.09
CA ASN A 727 -8.90 -25.24 -0.59
C ASN A 727 -8.86 -25.21 0.94
N LEU A 728 -9.74 -24.44 1.57
CA LEU A 728 -9.91 -24.42 3.03
C LEU A 728 -10.30 -25.82 3.52
N GLY A 729 -11.29 -26.46 2.90
CA GLY A 729 -11.73 -27.82 3.19
C GLY A 729 -10.59 -28.85 3.10
N GLN A 730 -9.72 -28.70 2.10
CA GLN A 730 -8.54 -29.55 1.95
C GLN A 730 -7.48 -29.26 3.03
N ALA A 731 -7.24 -27.98 3.36
CA ALA A 731 -6.32 -27.59 4.44
C ALA A 731 -6.78 -28.18 5.76
N ILE A 732 -8.09 -28.07 6.06
CA ILE A 732 -8.73 -28.69 7.22
C ILE A 732 -8.48 -30.18 7.23
N LYS A 733 -8.72 -30.87 6.11
CA LYS A 733 -8.50 -32.33 6.03
C LYS A 733 -7.04 -32.70 6.28
N GLN A 734 -6.08 -31.94 5.75
CA GLN A 734 -4.64 -32.18 5.96
C GLN A 734 -4.24 -31.93 7.42
N ILE A 735 -4.64 -30.79 7.98
CA ILE A 735 -4.44 -30.41 9.38
C ILE A 735 -5.07 -31.47 10.29
N HIS A 736 -6.33 -31.81 10.08
CA HIS A 736 -7.03 -32.87 10.81
C HIS A 736 -6.39 -34.24 10.60
N GLN A 737 -5.79 -34.56 9.46
CA GLN A 737 -5.13 -35.84 9.27
C GLN A 737 -3.85 -35.96 10.10
N VAL A 738 -3.07 -34.87 10.19
CA VAL A 738 -1.91 -34.78 11.10
C VAL A 738 -2.38 -34.88 12.56
N PHE A 739 -3.48 -34.19 12.88
CA PHE A 739 -4.00 -34.08 14.25
C PHE A 739 -5.04 -35.15 14.65
N LYS A 740 -5.44 -36.06 13.76
CA LYS A 740 -6.29 -37.23 14.09
C LYS A 740 -5.52 -38.34 14.79
N GLN A 741 -4.18 -38.29 14.74
CA GLN A 741 -3.30 -39.21 15.44
C GLN A 741 -3.00 -38.75 16.88
N GLN A 742 -3.71 -37.72 17.37
CA GLN A 742 -3.48 -37.11 18.66
C GLN A 742 -3.95 -37.97 19.84
N THR A 743 -3.16 -37.92 20.90
CA THR A 743 -3.51 -38.44 22.22
C THR A 743 -4.49 -37.53 22.98
N ALA A 744 -4.57 -36.24 22.64
CA ALA A 744 -5.48 -35.24 23.19
C ALA A 744 -5.67 -34.06 22.20
N SER A 745 -6.83 -33.40 22.19
CA SER A 745 -7.08 -32.24 21.31
C SER A 745 -6.18 -31.04 21.63
N LEU A 746 -5.94 -30.14 20.67
CA LEU A 746 -5.15 -28.91 20.91
C LEU A 746 -5.70 -28.05 22.06
N SER A 747 -7.03 -27.92 22.17
CA SER A 747 -7.68 -27.21 23.28
C SER A 747 -7.34 -27.86 24.63
N ALA A 748 -7.48 -29.18 24.72
CA ALA A 748 -7.22 -29.92 25.95
C ALA A 748 -5.71 -29.90 26.33
N ARG A 749 -4.81 -29.91 25.34
CA ARG A 749 -3.37 -29.68 25.56
C ARG A 749 -3.09 -28.27 26.09
N GLY A 750 -3.78 -27.27 25.57
CA GLY A 750 -3.71 -25.89 26.09
C GLY A 750 -4.17 -25.79 27.55
N GLU A 751 -5.23 -26.51 27.92
CA GLU A 751 -5.70 -26.62 29.32
C GLU A 751 -4.69 -27.34 30.21
N VAL A 752 -4.06 -28.39 29.70
CA VAL A 752 -2.96 -29.09 30.39
C VAL A 752 -1.78 -28.14 30.65
N MET A 753 -1.37 -27.34 29.67
CA MET A 753 -0.30 -26.35 29.85
C MET A 753 -0.67 -25.26 30.85
N LYS A 754 -1.90 -24.76 30.83
CA LYS A 754 -2.41 -23.83 31.86
C LYS A 754 -2.42 -24.46 33.25
N SER A 755 -2.88 -25.71 33.35
CA SER A 755 -2.91 -26.46 34.61
C SER A 755 -1.51 -26.70 35.14
N MET A 756 -0.55 -26.90 34.25
CA MET A 756 0.85 -27.05 34.58
C MET A 756 1.47 -25.75 35.10
N ASP A 757 1.13 -24.60 34.53
CA ASP A 757 1.55 -23.29 35.06
C ASP A 757 0.98 -23.03 36.46
N VAL A 758 -0.29 -23.37 36.69
CA VAL A 758 -0.93 -23.31 38.02
C VAL A 758 -0.22 -24.24 39.01
N TRP A 759 0.05 -25.48 38.61
CA TRP A 759 0.75 -26.45 39.42
C TRP A 759 2.18 -26.00 39.76
N ILE A 760 2.94 -25.49 38.78
CA ILE A 760 4.29 -24.93 38.99
C ILE A 760 4.23 -23.79 40.01
N ALA A 761 3.30 -22.85 39.86
CA ALA A 761 3.14 -21.74 40.80
C ALA A 761 2.83 -22.22 42.22
N GLN A 762 1.96 -23.22 42.35
CA GLN A 762 1.63 -23.84 43.64
C GLN A 762 2.83 -24.58 44.23
N TYR A 763 3.51 -25.41 43.44
CA TYR A 763 4.70 -26.15 43.86
C TYR A 763 5.83 -25.21 44.31
N LYS A 764 6.07 -24.10 43.60
CA LYS A 764 7.05 -23.07 44.03
C LYS A 764 6.72 -22.50 45.41
N LYS A 765 5.43 -22.35 45.72
CA LYS A 765 4.95 -21.78 46.99
C LYS A 765 4.95 -22.79 48.14
N THR A 766 4.47 -24.00 47.91
CA THR A 766 4.14 -24.96 48.99
C THR A 766 4.93 -26.27 48.91
N LYS A 767 5.73 -26.47 47.85
CA LYS A 767 6.41 -27.73 47.51
C LYS A 767 5.45 -28.93 47.40
N THR A 768 4.15 -28.65 47.19
CA THR A 768 3.05 -29.62 47.06
C THR A 768 2.00 -29.07 46.07
N PRO A 769 1.25 -29.92 45.36
CA PRO A 769 1.34 -31.39 45.35
C PRO A 769 2.54 -31.91 44.52
N PRO A 770 3.03 -33.14 44.78
CA PRO A 770 4.06 -33.77 43.95
C PRO A 770 3.61 -33.93 42.50
N PHE A 771 4.57 -33.92 41.56
CA PHE A 771 4.27 -34.05 40.13
C PHE A 771 3.51 -35.34 39.79
N ALA A 772 3.82 -36.46 40.47
CA ALA A 772 3.09 -37.72 40.30
C ALA A 772 1.58 -37.57 40.54
N LEU A 773 1.18 -36.76 41.53
CA LEU A 773 -0.23 -36.52 41.83
C LEU A 773 -0.88 -35.67 40.73
N PHE A 774 -0.17 -34.64 40.24
CA PHE A 774 -0.62 -33.83 39.10
C PHE A 774 -0.79 -34.67 37.82
N VAL A 775 0.12 -35.61 37.55
CA VAL A 775 -0.01 -36.56 36.43
C VAL A 775 -1.32 -37.33 36.56
N THR A 776 -1.60 -37.91 37.73
CA THR A 776 -2.79 -38.73 37.94
C THR A 776 -4.10 -37.95 37.94
N GLU A 777 -4.10 -36.75 38.53
CA GLU A 777 -5.33 -35.96 38.73
C GLU A 777 -5.64 -35.01 37.57
N SER A 778 -4.63 -34.62 36.77
CA SER A 778 -4.78 -33.56 35.77
C SER A 778 -4.31 -33.95 34.37
N LEU A 779 -3.29 -34.81 34.21
CA LEU A 779 -2.78 -35.19 32.88
C LEU A 779 -3.46 -36.44 32.32
N LEU A 780 -3.60 -37.49 33.14
CA LEU A 780 -4.23 -38.75 32.71
C LEU A 780 -5.69 -38.60 32.25
N PRO A 781 -6.54 -37.76 32.89
CA PRO A 781 -7.92 -37.56 32.43
C PRO A 781 -8.05 -36.91 31.06
N VAL A 782 -7.02 -36.19 30.61
CA VAL A 782 -7.01 -35.44 29.34
C VAL A 782 -6.51 -36.29 28.18
N LEU A 783 -5.81 -37.39 28.46
CA LEU A 783 -5.45 -38.39 27.46
C LEU A 783 -6.73 -39.12 27.05
N SER A 784 -7.26 -38.79 25.88
CA SER A 784 -8.44 -39.46 25.32
C SER A 784 -8.17 -40.95 25.23
N PHE A 785 -8.92 -41.77 25.97
CA PHE A 785 -9.01 -43.20 25.74
C PHE A 785 -10.20 -43.41 24.80
N PRO A 786 -9.99 -43.64 23.49
CA PRO A 786 -11.10 -44.08 22.66
C PRO A 786 -11.53 -45.44 23.20
N GLU A 787 -12.79 -45.57 23.60
CA GLU A 787 -13.35 -46.86 23.93
C GLU A 787 -13.24 -47.76 22.68
N LYS A 788 -12.44 -48.83 22.81
CA LYS A 788 -12.37 -49.99 21.90
C LYS A 788 -11.91 -49.67 20.47
N ASN A 789 -10.60 -49.61 20.24
CA ASN A 789 -9.96 -50.15 19.04
C ASN A 789 -8.43 -50.21 19.22
N ASP A 790 -7.80 -51.26 18.70
CA ASP A 790 -6.42 -51.76 18.90
C ASP A 790 -5.23 -50.80 18.61
N LYS A 791 -5.41 -49.48 18.60
CA LYS A 791 -4.34 -48.48 18.43
C LYS A 791 -3.83 -47.87 19.76
N HIS A 792 -3.78 -48.65 20.83
CA HIS A 792 -3.43 -48.20 22.18
C HIS A 792 -1.90 -48.07 22.47
N SER A 793 -1.02 -48.25 21.48
CA SER A 793 0.45 -48.24 21.73
C SER A 793 1.01 -46.86 22.08
N SER A 794 0.51 -45.77 21.47
CA SER A 794 1.04 -44.40 21.67
C SER A 794 0.67 -43.82 23.05
N ASN A 795 -0.56 -44.05 23.53
CA ASN A 795 -0.99 -43.63 24.87
C ASN A 795 -0.21 -44.36 25.96
N LEU A 796 0.08 -45.65 25.79
CA LEU A 796 0.87 -46.43 26.75
C LEU A 796 2.32 -45.94 26.85
N GLU A 797 2.92 -45.55 25.73
CA GLU A 797 4.28 -44.99 25.71
C GLU A 797 4.32 -43.61 26.39
N THR A 798 3.34 -42.76 26.10
CA THR A 798 3.12 -41.46 26.77
C THR A 798 3.00 -41.62 28.29
N ILE A 799 2.16 -42.56 28.74
CA ILE A 799 1.95 -42.84 30.17
C ILE A 799 3.24 -43.37 30.82
N ARG A 800 3.96 -44.28 30.16
CA ARG A 800 5.25 -44.80 30.66
C ARG A 800 6.28 -43.69 30.83
N GLU A 801 6.33 -42.76 29.88
CA GLU A 801 7.27 -41.65 29.92
C GLU A 801 6.92 -40.62 31.00
N LEU A 802 5.63 -40.30 31.18
CA LEU A 802 5.15 -39.46 32.29
C LEU A 802 5.47 -40.09 33.65
N ASN A 803 5.27 -41.40 33.80
CA ASN A 803 5.62 -42.14 35.02
C ASN A 803 7.14 -42.12 35.27
N ARG A 804 7.95 -42.34 34.23
CA ARG A 804 9.42 -42.29 34.31
C ARG A 804 9.91 -40.92 34.81
N ILE A 805 9.30 -39.84 34.32
CA ILE A 805 9.61 -38.48 34.76
C ILE A 805 9.16 -38.24 36.21
N ALA A 806 7.96 -38.70 36.58
CA ALA A 806 7.45 -38.62 37.94
C ALA A 806 8.37 -39.32 38.95
N ASP A 807 8.87 -40.50 38.61
CA ASP A 807 9.81 -41.27 39.45
C ASP A 807 11.16 -40.55 39.60
N LEU A 808 11.69 -39.96 38.53
CA LEU A 808 12.94 -39.19 38.57
C LEU A 808 12.82 -37.97 39.50
N LEU A 809 11.66 -37.31 39.50
CA LEU A 809 11.41 -36.10 40.29
C LEU A 809 11.03 -36.39 41.74
N ALA A 810 10.52 -37.58 42.06
CA ALA A 810 10.15 -37.98 43.42
C ALA A 810 11.34 -38.03 44.40
N THR A 811 12.58 -37.99 43.89
CA THR A 811 13.79 -38.25 44.68
C THR A 811 14.63 -37.01 44.99
N LYS A 812 14.30 -35.81 44.49
CA LYS A 812 15.14 -34.59 44.61
C LYS A 812 14.35 -33.28 44.68
N GLU A 813 14.99 -32.22 45.18
CA GLU A 813 14.47 -30.85 45.05
C GLU A 813 14.46 -30.41 43.59
N ILE A 814 13.32 -29.88 43.12
CA ILE A 814 13.13 -29.41 41.76
C ILE A 814 13.45 -27.90 41.72
N ASP A 815 14.48 -27.50 41.00
CA ASP A 815 14.81 -26.09 40.75
C ASP A 815 13.98 -25.51 39.59
N ASP A 816 14.06 -24.18 39.39
CA ASP A 816 13.27 -23.49 38.37
C ASP A 816 13.59 -23.95 36.94
N ASN A 817 14.84 -24.35 36.67
CA ASN A 817 15.21 -24.89 35.36
C ASN A 817 14.62 -26.29 35.17
N ASN A 818 14.59 -27.11 36.22
CA ASN A 818 13.94 -28.41 36.20
C ASN A 818 12.42 -28.29 35.98
N LEU A 819 11.75 -27.32 36.61
CA LEU A 819 10.32 -27.06 36.39
C LEU A 819 10.01 -26.66 34.95
N GLN A 820 10.86 -25.83 34.34
CA GLN A 820 10.70 -25.44 32.93
C GLN A 820 10.97 -26.61 31.97
N ALA A 821 12.04 -27.37 32.17
CA ALA A 821 12.31 -28.54 31.35
C ALA A 821 11.23 -29.62 31.50
N LEU A 822 10.64 -29.76 32.68
CA LEU A 822 9.49 -30.62 32.92
C LEU A 822 8.28 -30.17 32.09
N LYS A 823 7.97 -28.87 32.11
CA LYS A 823 6.91 -28.28 31.27
C LYS A 823 7.10 -28.58 29.80
N PHE A 824 8.30 -28.36 29.28
CA PHE A 824 8.63 -28.66 27.89
C PHE A 824 8.56 -30.14 27.58
N SER A 825 9.02 -31.00 28.49
CA SER A 825 8.97 -32.45 28.29
C SER A 825 7.53 -32.96 28.24
N VAL A 826 6.64 -32.46 29.11
CA VAL A 826 5.21 -32.76 29.04
C VAL A 826 4.63 -32.29 27.71
N ALA A 827 4.90 -31.06 27.29
CA ALA A 827 4.46 -30.55 25.99
C ALA A 827 4.92 -31.44 24.82
N ILE A 828 6.18 -31.89 24.82
CA ILE A 828 6.74 -32.78 23.78
C ILE A 828 6.10 -34.17 23.80
N ILE A 829 5.84 -34.73 24.99
CA ILE A 829 5.22 -36.05 25.17
C ILE A 829 3.81 -36.09 24.58
N PHE A 830 3.07 -34.97 24.67
CA PHE A 830 1.76 -34.86 24.04
C PHE A 830 1.82 -34.76 22.50
N MET A 831 3.02 -34.63 21.89
CA MET A 831 3.20 -34.63 20.43
C MET A 831 3.55 -36.02 19.89
N SER A 832 2.95 -36.37 18.75
CA SER A 832 3.43 -37.47 17.90
C SER A 832 4.64 -37.05 17.05
N GLU A 833 5.42 -38.03 16.57
CA GLU A 833 6.49 -37.77 15.59
C GLU A 833 5.93 -37.13 14.30
N THR A 834 4.72 -37.53 13.86
CA THR A 834 4.04 -36.92 12.71
C THR A 834 3.78 -35.43 12.93
N GLU A 835 3.29 -35.04 14.11
CA GLU A 835 3.04 -33.63 14.45
C GLU A 835 4.32 -32.82 14.58
N TYR A 836 5.34 -33.41 15.19
CA TYR A 836 6.65 -32.79 15.31
C TYR A 836 7.30 -32.55 13.93
N ALA A 837 7.29 -33.56 13.06
CA ALA A 837 7.75 -33.43 11.66
C ALA A 837 6.90 -32.42 10.87
N PHE A 838 5.58 -32.37 11.11
CA PHE A 838 4.70 -31.39 10.50
C PHE A 838 5.07 -29.95 10.86
N MET A 839 5.36 -29.67 12.13
CA MET A 839 5.71 -28.32 12.60
C MET A 839 7.05 -27.83 12.09
N ARG A 840 8.06 -28.72 12.03
CA ARG A 840 9.48 -28.34 11.78
C ARG A 840 9.96 -28.64 10.36
N GLY A 841 9.21 -29.41 9.56
CA GLY A 841 9.66 -29.95 8.28
C GLY A 841 10.50 -31.21 8.43
N GLU A 842 10.97 -31.78 7.31
CA GLU A 842 11.87 -32.95 7.32
C GLU A 842 13.25 -32.55 7.87
N THR A 843 13.60 -33.03 9.07
CA THR A 843 14.88 -32.71 9.75
C THR A 843 15.54 -33.96 10.31
N ALA A 844 16.80 -33.84 10.72
CA ALA A 844 17.61 -34.93 11.28
C ALA A 844 17.36 -35.24 12.77
N ILE A 845 16.72 -34.33 13.52
CA ILE A 845 16.48 -34.49 14.98
C ILE A 845 15.04 -34.93 15.18
N THR A 846 14.83 -36.17 15.65
CA THR A 846 13.49 -36.73 15.96
C THR A 846 12.87 -36.12 17.23
N ARG A 847 11.55 -36.24 17.42
CA ARG A 847 10.87 -35.83 18.67
C ARG A 847 11.56 -36.50 19.86
N ASP A 848 11.88 -37.77 19.76
CA ASP A 848 12.56 -38.51 20.83
C ASP A 848 13.94 -37.97 21.15
N THR A 849 14.68 -37.53 20.13
CA THR A 849 15.99 -36.89 20.34
C THR A 849 15.82 -35.56 21.06
N LEU A 850 14.82 -34.76 20.70
CA LEU A 850 14.52 -33.49 21.36
C LEU A 850 14.05 -33.69 22.82
N LEU A 851 13.17 -34.67 23.07
CA LEU A 851 12.73 -35.04 24.40
C LEU A 851 13.93 -35.46 25.26
N ASN A 852 14.79 -36.32 24.72
CA ASN A 852 16.01 -36.75 25.38
C ASN A 852 16.98 -35.60 25.62
N GLN A 853 17.14 -34.65 24.71
CA GLN A 853 17.99 -33.48 24.93
C GLN A 853 17.43 -32.57 26.03
N THR A 854 16.12 -32.32 26.03
CA THR A 854 15.44 -31.49 27.03
C THR A 854 15.54 -32.11 28.43
N LEU A 855 15.35 -33.43 28.52
CA LEU A 855 15.48 -34.20 29.76
C LEU A 855 16.94 -34.38 30.19
N ASN A 856 17.86 -34.76 29.29
CA ASN A 856 19.25 -35.06 29.64
C ASN A 856 20.04 -33.79 30.01
N LYS A 857 19.83 -32.68 29.30
CA LYS A 857 20.54 -31.43 29.58
C LYS A 857 20.15 -30.84 30.95
N THR A 858 18.93 -31.10 31.41
CA THR A 858 18.39 -30.48 32.62
C THR A 858 18.35 -31.41 33.82
N ILE A 859 18.08 -32.69 33.60
CA ILE A 859 17.91 -33.70 34.67
C ILE A 859 19.18 -34.54 34.81
N LYS A 860 19.83 -34.98 33.72
CA LYS A 860 21.03 -35.83 33.81
C LYS A 860 22.35 -35.07 34.05
N GLY A 861 22.50 -33.86 33.53
CA GLY A 861 23.72 -33.05 33.72
C GLY A 861 24.03 -32.66 35.18
N LYS A 862 23.07 -32.85 36.11
CA LYS A 862 23.25 -32.71 37.57
C LYS A 862 23.03 -34.04 38.35
N LEU A 863 22.71 -35.13 37.66
CA LEU A 863 22.52 -36.48 38.25
C LEU A 863 23.79 -37.34 38.16
N LEU A 864 24.67 -37.04 37.21
CA LEU A 864 26.06 -37.46 37.17
C LEU A 864 26.93 -36.35 37.78
#